data_AF-A0A6A5E9Q0-F1
#
_entry.id   AF-A0A6A5E9Q0-F1
#
_cell.length_a   1.000
_cell.length_b   1.000
_cell.length_c   1.000
_cell.angle_alpha   90.00
_cell.angle_beta   90.00
_cell.angle_gamma   90.00
#
_symmetry.space_group_name_H-M   'P 1'
#
loop_
_entity.id
_entity.type
_entity.pdbx_description
1 polymer ?
#
loop_
_entity_poly.entity_id
_entity_poly.type
_entity_poly.pdbx_seq_one_letter_code
_entity_poly.pdbx_strand_id
1 'polypeptide(L)'
;MILANTNTKDYRLNLYPYLCVLEDREYVDIMIQSVASLPPSGESLKILASDLGNRVYTKYSVRQKHQNQMVEKLGNIYKGYTELLAKDTKEYDILPREHWCKLETDQSTGPTLQGGETHWPYIVTLELGTYMVDMMVKNLKINSDILNPAFDRKLIPILYHMYTFRSTRQVGFIKPHPILTQMQQEAMETKLTFDSYVMPMQCPPVPWTSVKFGAYLLTPTKLMRTVEGATQHDVLLEKCQDLHAVLDSLNQLGNCAWRINKPLLDIIISIFNDRGSDKLDIPPPLSEAPKIPHFNAQDPTYTASEKAHMKREVINAKKKCSEMHSLRMDALYKLSIANHMRDEIFWFPHNMDFRGRTYPCPPYFNHLGSDVTRAVLVFAEGKPLGPKGLDWLKIHLVNLTGLKKRSSLDGRLEYANTIMEDVLDSADNPLNGKKWWMNADEPWQALSCCMELANAVRSPDPTQFISHFPVHQDGSCNGLQHYAALGRDVIGATSVNLMPCDVPQDVYSGVAQQVEEFRVRDAKSGLKIAQVLEGFISRKVVKQTVMTVVYGVTRYGGRLQIEKRLKEIEEFPKEHVWDASHYLVRMVFSGLKEMFTGTREIQDWLTESARLISKSGHTVEWVTPLGLPIIQPYHRTRNQVLKSTMQHINLQISHDTKERPDTVKQKNAFPPNFIHSLDSTHMMLTALHCYSAGLTFVSVHDCFWTHALTVDTMNKVCREQFVALHSQPILQELSNFLLLKYCAGLPTEAKNKKYQEYRRLLLLLAKVPKTGDFDLQRVKESTYFFS
;
A
#
# COMPACT_ATOMS: atom_id res chain seq x y z
N MET A 1 -22.48 -16.65 25.11
CA MET A 1 -21.70 -16.75 26.38
C MET A 1 -22.04 -18.11 26.99
N ILE A 2 -21.05 -18.82 27.55
CA ILE A 2 -20.98 -20.28 27.89
C ILE A 2 -20.14 -21.05 26.85
N LEU A 3 -18.82 -20.84 26.90
CA LEU A 3 -17.77 -21.80 26.54
C LEU A 3 -16.47 -21.26 27.16
N ALA A 4 -16.43 -21.19 28.49
CA ALA A 4 -15.27 -20.73 29.24
C ALA A 4 -15.13 -21.59 30.51
N ASN A 5 -14.47 -22.73 30.35
CA ASN A 5 -13.74 -23.54 31.36
C ASN A 5 -13.82 -25.03 31.03
N THR A 6 -13.21 -25.44 29.90
CA THR A 6 -12.91 -26.85 29.67
C THR A 6 -11.41 -27.03 29.50
N ASN A 7 -10.84 -27.80 30.43
CA ASN A 7 -9.52 -28.40 30.32
C ASN A 7 -9.33 -29.02 28.92
N THR A 8 -8.14 -28.81 28.36
CA THR A 8 -7.66 -29.33 27.08
C THR A 8 -7.85 -30.85 26.94
N LYS A 9 -8.99 -31.26 26.38
CA LYS A 9 -9.15 -32.55 25.69
C LYS A 9 -9.13 -32.26 24.18
N ASP A 10 -8.40 -33.08 23.42
CA ASP A 10 -8.26 -33.06 21.95
C ASP A 10 -9.64 -33.14 21.25
N TYR A 11 -10.36 -32.02 21.15
CA TYR A 11 -11.49 -31.90 20.22
C TYR A 11 -10.91 -31.67 18.82
N ARG A 12 -10.92 -32.71 17.98
CA ARG A 12 -10.80 -32.52 16.53
C ARG A 12 -12.05 -31.78 16.05
N LEU A 13 -11.86 -30.68 15.33
CA LEU A 13 -12.95 -29.99 14.67
C LEU A 13 -13.63 -30.97 13.70
N ASN A 14 -14.96 -31.05 13.74
CA ASN A 14 -15.71 -31.82 12.74
C ASN A 14 -15.86 -30.98 11.48
N LEU A 15 -15.11 -31.31 10.43
CA LEU A 15 -15.15 -30.62 9.13
C LEU A 15 -16.36 -31.02 8.27
N TYR A 16 -17.09 -32.08 8.61
CA TYR A 16 -18.18 -32.61 7.77
C TYR A 16 -19.22 -31.55 7.37
N PRO A 17 -19.75 -30.69 8.28
CA PRO A 17 -20.70 -29.65 7.88
C PRO A 17 -20.14 -28.68 6.84
N TYR A 18 -18.84 -28.36 6.91
CA TYR A 18 -18.17 -27.45 5.99
C TYR A 18 -17.78 -28.10 4.65
N LEU A 19 -17.80 -29.43 4.57
CA LEU A 19 -17.66 -30.20 3.34
C LEU A 19 -19.00 -30.40 2.63
N CYS A 20 -20.12 -30.17 3.31
CA CYS A 20 -21.47 -30.28 2.74
C CYS A 20 -22.03 -28.96 2.20
N VAL A 21 -21.26 -27.86 2.26
CA VAL A 21 -21.75 -26.53 1.81
C VAL A 21 -21.60 -26.29 0.31
N LEU A 22 -20.70 -27.02 -0.35
CA LEU A 22 -20.55 -27.01 -1.81
C LEU A 22 -20.77 -28.40 -2.41
N GLU A 23 -20.94 -28.48 -3.72
CA GLU A 23 -20.95 -29.75 -4.45
C GLU A 23 -19.52 -30.30 -4.58
N ASP A 24 -19.36 -31.62 -4.58
CA ASP A 24 -18.05 -32.28 -4.66
C ASP A 24 -17.19 -31.78 -5.83
N ARG A 25 -17.82 -31.57 -6.99
CA ARG A 25 -17.16 -31.05 -8.20
C ARG A 25 -16.49 -29.70 -7.96
N GLU A 26 -17.11 -28.85 -7.14
CA GLU A 26 -16.61 -27.50 -6.88
C GLU A 26 -15.37 -27.50 -6.00
N TYR A 27 -15.29 -28.41 -5.03
CA TYR A 27 -14.06 -28.62 -4.27
C TYR A 27 -12.94 -29.13 -5.18
N VAL A 28 -13.27 -30.04 -6.10
CA VAL A 28 -12.31 -30.55 -7.10
C VAL A 28 -11.81 -29.41 -7.99
N ASP A 29 -12.70 -28.59 -8.53
CA ASP A 29 -12.34 -27.45 -9.38
C ASP A 29 -11.42 -26.47 -8.63
N ILE A 30 -11.74 -26.13 -7.37
CA ILE A 30 -10.90 -25.27 -6.52
C ILE A 30 -9.51 -25.89 -6.32
N MET A 31 -9.43 -27.20 -6.03
CA MET A 31 -8.16 -27.91 -5.85
C MET A 31 -7.34 -27.94 -7.14
N ILE A 32 -7.94 -28.26 -8.28
CA ILE A 32 -7.23 -28.35 -9.58
C ILE A 32 -6.76 -26.97 -10.04
N GLN A 33 -7.58 -25.93 -9.90
CA GLN A 33 -7.18 -24.56 -10.22
C GLN A 33 -5.97 -24.12 -9.38
N SER A 34 -5.92 -24.51 -8.10
CA SER A 34 -4.78 -24.22 -7.22
C SER A 34 -3.49 -24.94 -7.64
N VAL A 35 -3.58 -26.13 -8.23
CA VAL A 35 -2.42 -26.82 -8.83
C VAL A 35 -1.89 -26.07 -10.05
N ALA A 36 -2.79 -25.58 -10.91
CA ALA A 36 -2.41 -24.82 -12.10
C ALA A 36 -1.68 -23.52 -11.73
N SER A 37 -2.05 -22.88 -10.62
CA SER A 37 -1.40 -21.66 -10.13
C SER A 37 -0.22 -21.89 -9.19
N LEU A 38 0.13 -23.15 -8.86
CA LEU A 38 1.18 -23.44 -7.89
C LEU A 38 2.57 -23.15 -8.50
N PRO A 39 3.43 -22.33 -7.86
CA PRO A 39 4.73 -22.01 -8.41
C PRO A 39 5.64 -23.26 -8.45
N PRO A 40 6.55 -23.37 -9.43
CA PRO A 40 7.50 -24.49 -9.51
C PRO A 40 8.40 -24.65 -8.27
N SER A 41 8.67 -23.55 -7.58
CA SER A 41 9.41 -23.57 -6.32
C SER A 41 8.64 -24.29 -5.21
N GLY A 42 7.30 -24.36 -5.31
CA GLY A 42 6.34 -24.76 -4.29
C GLY A 42 5.83 -23.58 -3.45
N GLU A 43 4.88 -23.85 -2.54
CA GLU A 43 4.27 -22.87 -1.64
C GLU A 43 4.22 -23.37 -0.19
N SER A 44 4.20 -22.45 0.77
CA SER A 44 3.99 -22.76 2.19
C SER A 44 2.63 -23.45 2.38
N LEU A 45 2.59 -24.58 3.10
CA LEU A 45 1.32 -25.28 3.38
C LEU A 45 0.29 -24.34 4.02
N LYS A 46 0.74 -23.46 4.93
CA LYS A 46 -0.14 -22.50 5.61
C LYS A 46 -0.81 -21.55 4.59
N ILE A 47 -0.06 -21.06 3.62
CA ILE A 47 -0.54 -20.09 2.62
C ILE A 47 -1.53 -20.80 1.69
N LEU A 48 -1.14 -21.96 1.14
CA LEU A 48 -1.97 -22.76 0.25
C LEU A 48 -3.28 -23.19 0.92
N ALA A 49 -3.22 -23.65 2.17
CA ALA A 49 -4.40 -24.05 2.94
C ALA A 49 -5.32 -22.85 3.24
N SER A 50 -4.77 -21.68 3.60
CA SER A 50 -5.59 -20.49 3.82
C SER A 50 -6.31 -20.07 2.54
N ASP A 51 -5.61 -20.08 1.40
CA ASP A 51 -6.21 -19.75 0.08
C ASP A 51 -7.36 -20.70 -0.28
N LEU A 52 -7.15 -22.02 -0.22
CA LEU A 52 -8.18 -23.02 -0.53
C LEU A 52 -9.40 -22.88 0.39
N GLY A 53 -9.18 -22.73 1.70
CA GLY A 53 -10.27 -22.56 2.67
C GLY A 53 -11.07 -21.28 2.44
N ASN A 54 -10.39 -20.17 2.11
CA ASN A 54 -11.04 -18.89 1.81
C ASN A 54 -11.81 -18.91 0.48
N ARG A 55 -11.35 -19.66 -0.53
CA ARG A 55 -12.09 -19.88 -1.78
C ARG A 55 -13.40 -20.63 -1.55
N VAL A 56 -13.37 -21.68 -0.72
CA VAL A 56 -14.59 -22.39 -0.32
C VAL A 56 -15.55 -21.46 0.41
N TYR A 57 -15.06 -20.72 1.41
CA TYR A 57 -15.86 -19.77 2.17
C TYR A 57 -16.50 -18.70 1.25
N THR A 58 -15.71 -18.10 0.36
CA THR A 58 -16.18 -17.09 -0.59
C THR A 58 -17.29 -17.64 -1.50
N LYS A 59 -17.09 -18.84 -2.06
CA LYS A 59 -18.07 -19.48 -2.93
C LYS A 59 -19.36 -19.83 -2.17
N TYR A 60 -19.24 -20.29 -0.93
CA TYR A 60 -20.36 -20.53 -0.03
C TYR A 60 -21.15 -19.24 0.26
N SER A 61 -20.46 -18.14 0.60
CA SER A 61 -21.10 -16.83 0.84
C SER A 61 -21.87 -16.37 -0.39
N VAL A 62 -21.30 -16.46 -1.59
CA VAL A 62 -22.00 -16.10 -2.84
C VAL A 62 -23.24 -16.99 -3.06
N ARG A 63 -23.15 -18.29 -2.80
CA ARG A 63 -24.29 -19.21 -2.91
C ARG A 63 -25.40 -18.89 -1.90
N GLN A 64 -25.06 -18.61 -0.65
CA GLN A 64 -26.02 -18.20 0.38
C GLN A 64 -26.82 -16.97 -0.06
N LYS A 65 -26.15 -15.97 -0.65
CA LYS A 65 -26.81 -14.78 -1.20
C LYS A 65 -27.80 -15.11 -2.31
N HIS A 66 -27.46 -16.09 -3.16
CA HIS A 66 -28.35 -16.57 -4.21
C HIS A 66 -29.57 -17.29 -3.64
N GLN A 67 -29.37 -18.22 -2.70
CA GLN A 67 -30.44 -19.01 -2.08
C GLN A 67 -31.42 -18.15 -1.27
N ASN A 68 -30.91 -17.10 -0.62
CA ASN A 68 -31.73 -16.20 0.20
C ASN A 68 -32.38 -15.06 -0.61
N GLN A 69 -32.39 -15.12 -1.95
CA GLN A 69 -32.95 -14.09 -2.85
C GLN A 69 -32.30 -12.70 -2.72
N MET A 70 -31.12 -12.61 -2.11
CA MET A 70 -30.41 -11.34 -1.92
C MET A 70 -29.93 -10.76 -3.25
N VAL A 71 -29.58 -11.61 -4.22
CA VAL A 71 -29.06 -11.18 -5.53
C VAL A 71 -30.11 -10.42 -6.32
N GLU A 72 -31.37 -10.86 -6.32
CA GLU A 72 -32.47 -10.19 -7.02
C GLU A 72 -32.77 -8.82 -6.39
N LYS A 73 -32.85 -8.77 -5.06
CA LYS A 73 -33.03 -7.51 -4.32
C LYS A 73 -31.87 -6.55 -4.57
N LEU A 74 -30.63 -7.05 -4.52
CA LEU A 74 -29.44 -6.26 -4.84
C LEU A 74 -29.51 -5.72 -6.27
N GLY A 75 -29.92 -6.53 -7.25
CA GLY A 75 -30.10 -6.11 -8.64
C GLY A 75 -31.10 -4.96 -8.78
N ASN A 76 -32.24 -5.04 -8.09
CA ASN A 76 -33.27 -3.99 -8.10
C ASN A 76 -32.78 -2.68 -7.47
N ILE A 77 -32.14 -2.76 -6.31
CA ILE A 77 -31.55 -1.59 -5.64
C ILE A 77 -30.43 -1.00 -6.48
N TYR A 78 -29.55 -1.83 -7.02
CA TYR A 78 -28.43 -1.40 -7.85
C TYR A 78 -28.91 -0.69 -9.12
N LYS A 79 -29.99 -1.17 -9.75
CA LYS A 79 -30.60 -0.49 -10.91
C LYS A 79 -31.03 0.94 -10.56
N GLY A 80 -31.74 1.13 -9.45
CA GLY A 80 -32.12 2.47 -8.98
C GLY A 80 -30.91 3.32 -8.54
N TYR A 81 -29.84 2.69 -8.04
CA TYR A 81 -28.59 3.37 -7.71
C TYR A 81 -27.87 3.89 -8.97
N THR A 82 -27.87 3.12 -10.07
CA THR A 82 -27.23 3.56 -11.32
C THR A 82 -27.89 4.80 -11.93
N GLU A 83 -29.17 5.05 -11.65
CA GLU A 83 -29.86 6.28 -12.08
C GLU A 83 -29.25 7.54 -11.45
N LEU A 84 -28.66 7.45 -10.25
CA LEU A 84 -27.93 8.57 -9.63
C LEU A 84 -26.61 8.87 -10.35
N LEU A 85 -25.95 7.83 -10.87
CA LEU A 85 -24.62 7.93 -11.47
C LEU A 85 -24.67 8.18 -12.98
N ALA A 86 -25.80 7.88 -13.62
CA ALA A 86 -25.99 8.06 -15.04
C ALA A 86 -26.05 9.56 -15.40
N LYS A 87 -25.40 9.95 -16.50
CA LYS A 87 -25.25 11.37 -16.90
C LYS A 87 -26.49 11.98 -17.56
N ASP A 88 -27.44 11.14 -17.95
CA ASP A 88 -28.70 11.51 -18.61
C ASP A 88 -29.84 11.77 -17.62
N THR A 89 -29.59 11.64 -16.32
CA THR A 89 -30.58 11.85 -15.26
C THR A 89 -30.49 13.26 -14.66
N LYS A 90 -31.50 13.60 -13.86
CA LYS A 90 -31.65 14.90 -13.20
C LYS A 90 -30.49 15.14 -12.22
N GLU A 91 -30.16 16.41 -11.98
CA GLU A 91 -29.24 16.76 -10.90
C GLU A 91 -29.79 16.27 -9.55
N TYR A 92 -28.98 15.54 -8.79
CA TYR A 92 -29.32 15.01 -7.48
C TYR A 92 -28.41 15.62 -6.41
N ASP A 93 -29.00 16.17 -5.36
CA ASP A 93 -28.29 16.70 -4.19
C ASP A 93 -28.11 15.65 -3.08
N ILE A 94 -27.87 14.39 -3.45
CA ILE A 94 -27.84 13.25 -2.51
C ILE A 94 -26.56 12.43 -2.73
N LEU A 95 -25.90 12.02 -1.63
CA LEU A 95 -24.71 11.19 -1.72
C LEU A 95 -25.03 9.74 -2.15
N PRO A 96 -24.10 9.04 -2.84
CA PRO A 96 -24.26 7.63 -3.23
C PRO A 96 -24.77 6.70 -2.13
N ARG A 97 -24.22 6.83 -0.91
CA ARG A 97 -24.63 6.04 0.26
C ARG A 97 -26.05 6.35 0.71
N GLU A 98 -26.42 7.62 0.75
CA GLU A 98 -27.74 8.07 1.22
C GLU A 98 -28.84 7.62 0.27
N HIS A 99 -28.60 7.74 -1.04
CA HIS A 99 -29.52 7.22 -2.06
C HIS A 99 -29.65 5.70 -1.96
N TRP A 100 -28.54 4.99 -1.76
CA TRP A 100 -28.57 3.54 -1.53
C TRP A 100 -29.41 3.17 -0.30
N CYS A 101 -29.17 3.81 0.84
CA CYS A 101 -29.93 3.60 2.07
C CYS A 101 -31.43 3.88 1.88
N LYS A 102 -31.78 4.91 1.11
CA LYS A 102 -33.17 5.23 0.75
C LYS A 102 -33.79 4.10 -0.07
N LEU A 103 -33.13 3.66 -1.14
CA LEU A 103 -33.61 2.55 -1.98
C LEU A 103 -33.76 1.24 -1.20
N GLU A 104 -32.84 0.96 -0.27
CA GLU A 104 -32.93 -0.20 0.62
C GLU A 104 -34.14 -0.10 1.57
N THR A 105 -34.42 1.10 2.07
CA THR A 105 -35.59 1.36 2.94
C THR A 105 -36.91 1.23 2.18
N ASP A 106 -36.97 1.75 0.95
CA ASP A 106 -38.13 1.64 0.06
C ASP A 106 -38.41 0.16 -0.29
N GLN A 107 -37.36 -0.67 -0.34
CA GLN A 107 -37.43 -2.12 -0.52
C GLN A 107 -37.27 -2.88 0.81
N SER A 108 -37.97 -2.44 1.86
CA SER A 108 -37.88 -3.05 3.20
C SER A 108 -38.33 -4.52 3.30
N THR A 109 -39.09 -5.02 2.32
CA THR A 109 -39.52 -6.44 2.28
C THR A 109 -38.38 -7.38 1.86
N GLY A 110 -38.42 -8.64 2.33
CA GLY A 110 -37.47 -9.68 1.92
C GLY A 110 -36.15 -9.70 2.71
N PRO A 111 -35.07 -10.28 2.15
CA PRO A 111 -33.80 -10.44 2.85
C PRO A 111 -33.12 -9.09 3.14
N THR A 112 -32.38 -9.00 4.24
CA THR A 112 -31.48 -7.86 4.51
C THR A 112 -30.25 -7.94 3.62
N LEU A 113 -29.79 -6.80 3.06
CA LEU A 113 -28.47 -6.75 2.43
C LEU A 113 -27.36 -6.68 3.48
N GLN A 114 -27.67 -6.06 4.63
CA GLN A 114 -26.80 -5.97 5.79
C GLN A 114 -26.85 -7.27 6.60
N GLY A 115 -26.10 -8.27 6.14
CA GLY A 115 -25.60 -9.38 6.95
C GLY A 115 -26.62 -10.38 7.52
N GLY A 116 -26.37 -11.66 7.21
CA GLY A 116 -26.76 -12.83 8.02
C GLY A 116 -25.61 -13.83 8.20
N GLU A 117 -24.42 -13.53 7.66
CA GLU A 117 -23.30 -14.47 7.60
C GLU A 117 -22.42 -14.36 8.85
N THR A 118 -22.45 -15.38 9.71
CA THR A 118 -21.41 -15.58 10.71
C THR A 118 -20.13 -16.00 9.99
N HIS A 119 -19.12 -15.13 10.01
CA HIS A 119 -17.80 -15.42 9.46
C HIS A 119 -17.25 -16.71 10.09
N TRP A 120 -16.73 -17.60 9.26
CA TRP A 120 -16.08 -18.80 9.76
C TRP A 120 -14.82 -18.39 10.53
N PRO A 121 -14.58 -18.95 11.74
CA PRO A 121 -13.32 -18.70 12.44
C PRO A 121 -12.14 -19.12 11.56
N TYR A 122 -11.05 -18.35 11.59
CA TYR A 122 -9.85 -18.62 10.78
C TYR A 122 -9.30 -20.06 10.93
N ILE A 123 -9.42 -20.64 12.12
CA ILE A 123 -8.99 -22.02 12.36
C ILE A 123 -9.79 -23.01 11.50
N VAL A 124 -11.09 -22.75 11.30
CA VAL A 124 -11.97 -23.61 10.48
C VAL A 124 -11.56 -23.56 9.01
N THR A 125 -11.38 -22.36 8.45
CA THR A 125 -10.96 -22.22 7.04
C THR A 125 -9.59 -22.84 6.81
N LEU A 126 -8.65 -22.66 7.74
CA LEU A 126 -7.32 -23.25 7.64
C LEU A 126 -7.33 -24.79 7.77
N GLU A 127 -8.10 -25.37 8.68
CA GLU A 127 -8.21 -26.83 8.80
C GLU A 127 -8.88 -27.45 7.57
N LEU A 128 -9.94 -26.82 7.07
CA LEU A 128 -10.61 -27.23 5.84
C LEU A 128 -9.64 -27.23 4.65
N GLY A 129 -8.91 -26.12 4.46
CA GLY A 129 -7.92 -26.03 3.40
C GLY A 129 -6.76 -27.02 3.57
N THR A 130 -6.32 -27.28 4.81
CA THR A 130 -5.28 -28.30 5.06
C THR A 130 -5.77 -29.70 4.70
N TYR A 131 -7.04 -30.02 4.99
CA TYR A 131 -7.67 -31.27 4.58
C TYR A 131 -7.73 -31.40 3.05
N MET A 132 -8.06 -30.32 2.33
CA MET A 132 -8.05 -30.31 0.86
C MET A 132 -6.63 -30.53 0.31
N VAL A 133 -5.60 -29.88 0.85
CA VAL A 133 -4.21 -30.13 0.45
C VAL A 133 -3.80 -31.59 0.69
N ASP A 134 -4.21 -32.18 1.81
CA ASP A 134 -3.93 -33.60 2.11
C ASP A 134 -4.58 -34.52 1.06
N MET A 135 -5.82 -34.23 0.66
CA MET A 135 -6.49 -34.94 -0.43
C MET A 135 -5.74 -34.79 -1.76
N MET A 136 -5.27 -33.58 -2.09
CA MET A 136 -4.50 -33.33 -3.31
C MET A 136 -3.21 -34.14 -3.33
N VAL A 137 -2.43 -34.11 -2.24
CA VAL A 137 -1.15 -34.86 -2.13
C VAL A 137 -1.36 -36.37 -2.24
N LYS A 138 -2.46 -36.92 -1.69
CA LYS A 138 -2.74 -38.36 -1.72
C LYS A 138 -3.26 -38.86 -3.07
N ASN A 139 -4.10 -38.06 -3.73
CA ASN A 139 -4.89 -38.53 -4.86
C ASN A 139 -4.39 -38.05 -6.22
N LEU A 140 -3.70 -36.90 -6.30
CA LEU A 140 -3.16 -36.41 -7.57
C LEU A 140 -1.90 -37.18 -7.94
N LYS A 141 -2.02 -38.04 -8.96
CA LYS A 141 -0.95 -38.91 -9.44
C LYS A 141 -0.76 -38.76 -10.94
N ILE A 142 0.47 -38.98 -11.37
CA ILE A 142 0.89 -38.94 -12.76
C ILE A 142 1.74 -40.18 -13.08
N ASN A 143 1.75 -40.63 -14.33
CA ASN A 143 2.65 -41.71 -14.71
C ASN A 143 4.09 -41.19 -14.87
N SER A 144 5.07 -41.92 -14.32
CA SER A 144 6.49 -41.56 -14.37
C SER A 144 7.11 -41.58 -15.78
N ASP A 145 6.49 -42.29 -16.73
CA ASP A 145 6.96 -42.49 -18.10
C ASP A 145 6.53 -41.38 -19.08
N ILE A 146 5.66 -40.46 -18.67
CA ILE A 146 5.04 -39.46 -19.57
C ILE A 146 6.06 -38.61 -20.34
N LEU A 147 7.17 -38.23 -19.71
CA LEU A 147 8.22 -37.42 -20.35
C LEU A 147 9.43 -38.25 -20.79
N ASN A 148 9.52 -39.51 -20.35
CA ASN A 148 10.61 -40.39 -20.72
C ASN A 148 10.13 -41.85 -20.71
N PRO A 149 9.88 -42.44 -21.89
CA PRO A 149 9.40 -43.83 -22.04
C PRO A 149 10.36 -44.90 -21.48
N ALA A 150 11.60 -44.53 -21.14
CA ALA A 150 12.56 -45.44 -20.52
C ALA A 150 12.25 -45.75 -19.05
N PHE A 151 11.40 -44.96 -18.38
CA PHE A 151 10.94 -45.27 -17.04
C PHE A 151 9.78 -46.26 -17.07
N ASP A 152 9.73 -47.13 -16.06
CA ASP A 152 8.57 -48.00 -15.85
C ASP A 152 7.31 -47.15 -15.64
N ARG A 153 6.20 -47.57 -16.25
CA ARG A 153 4.89 -46.94 -16.09
C ARG A 153 4.38 -47.15 -14.66
N LYS A 154 4.60 -46.15 -13.80
CA LYS A 154 4.17 -46.16 -12.40
C LYS A 154 3.47 -44.86 -12.04
N LEU A 155 2.37 -44.95 -11.31
CA LEU A 155 1.71 -43.78 -10.75
C LEU A 155 2.52 -43.22 -9.57
N ILE A 156 3.03 -42.01 -9.74
CA ILE A 156 3.74 -41.23 -8.71
C ILE A 156 2.90 -40.02 -8.29
N PRO A 157 2.98 -39.56 -7.03
CA PRO A 157 2.32 -38.32 -6.61
C PRO A 157 2.80 -37.10 -7.40
N ILE A 158 1.88 -36.19 -7.71
CA ILE A 158 2.20 -34.91 -8.37
C ILE A 158 2.67 -33.87 -7.36
N LEU A 159 2.20 -33.93 -6.11
CA LEU A 159 2.52 -32.98 -5.06
C LEU A 159 3.21 -33.70 -3.91
N TYR A 160 4.23 -33.07 -3.35
CA TYR A 160 4.98 -33.58 -2.21
C TYR A 160 4.94 -32.60 -1.06
N HIS A 161 4.62 -33.09 0.13
CA HIS A 161 4.84 -32.36 1.36
C HIS A 161 6.29 -32.53 1.79
N MET A 162 7.01 -31.42 1.84
CA MET A 162 8.42 -31.33 2.22
C MET A 162 8.58 -30.37 3.39
N TYR A 163 9.67 -30.54 4.13
CA TYR A 163 10.07 -29.55 5.14
C TYR A 163 11.25 -28.75 4.63
N THR A 164 11.15 -27.42 4.74
CA THR A 164 12.24 -26.50 4.42
C THR A 164 12.56 -25.65 5.64
N PHE A 165 13.82 -25.26 5.80
CA PHE A 165 14.20 -24.31 6.84
C PHE A 165 14.13 -22.89 6.26
N ARG A 166 13.22 -22.07 6.79
CA ARG A 166 13.27 -20.61 6.59
C ARG A 166 13.90 -19.99 7.82
N SER A 167 15.11 -19.47 7.67
CA SER A 167 15.96 -19.05 8.79
C SER A 167 16.18 -20.23 9.76
N THR A 168 15.75 -20.12 11.01
CA THR A 168 15.90 -21.17 12.04
C THR A 168 14.68 -22.08 12.17
N ARG A 169 13.60 -21.84 11.40
CA ARG A 169 12.33 -22.55 11.56
C ARG A 169 12.07 -23.52 10.44
N GLN A 170 11.70 -24.74 10.82
CA GLN A 170 11.19 -25.74 9.89
C GLN A 170 9.74 -25.36 9.51
N VAL A 171 9.48 -25.25 8.22
CA VAL A 171 8.18 -24.90 7.65
C VAL A 171 7.79 -25.97 6.64
N GLY A 172 6.58 -26.49 6.76
CA GLY A 172 6.03 -27.40 5.75
C GLY A 172 5.69 -26.68 4.47
N PHE A 173 5.96 -27.35 3.37
CA PHE A 173 5.99 -26.79 2.05
C PHE A 173 5.41 -27.82 1.08
N ILE A 174 4.56 -27.37 0.16
CA ILE A 174 3.99 -28.22 -0.88
C ILE A 174 4.72 -27.92 -2.17
N LYS A 175 5.38 -28.93 -2.73
CA LYS A 175 6.19 -28.79 -3.93
C LYS A 175 5.64 -29.68 -5.06
N PRO A 176 5.44 -29.13 -6.27
CA PRO A 176 5.06 -29.94 -7.42
C PRO A 176 6.23 -30.81 -7.89
N HIS A 177 5.91 -31.98 -8.44
CA HIS A 177 6.87 -32.84 -9.11
C HIS A 177 7.41 -32.14 -10.36
N PRO A 178 8.72 -32.24 -10.70
CA PRO A 178 9.29 -31.59 -11.88
C PRO A 178 8.59 -31.92 -13.20
N ILE A 179 8.01 -33.13 -13.32
CA ILE A 179 7.20 -33.52 -14.50
C ILE A 179 6.02 -32.57 -14.71
N LEU A 180 5.31 -32.16 -13.64
CA LEU A 180 4.20 -31.22 -13.77
C LEU A 180 4.69 -29.88 -14.29
N THR A 181 5.78 -29.36 -13.71
CA THR A 181 6.39 -28.10 -14.15
C THR A 181 6.80 -28.16 -15.61
N GLN A 182 7.43 -29.26 -16.04
CA GLN A 182 7.86 -29.44 -17.43
C GLN A 182 6.67 -29.55 -18.37
N MET A 183 5.63 -30.30 -18.00
CA MET A 183 4.39 -30.38 -18.78
C MET A 183 3.71 -29.03 -18.92
N GLN A 184 3.63 -28.23 -17.85
CA GLN A 184 3.07 -26.88 -17.91
C GLN A 184 3.90 -25.94 -18.81
N GLN A 185 5.23 -26.08 -18.78
CA GLN A 185 6.13 -25.33 -19.66
C GLN A 185 5.94 -25.73 -21.13
N GLU A 186 5.82 -27.03 -21.43
CA GLU A 186 5.62 -27.57 -22.78
C GLU A 186 4.19 -27.30 -23.32
N ALA A 187 3.18 -27.30 -22.44
CA ALA A 187 1.80 -26.97 -22.81
C ALA A 187 1.66 -25.51 -23.28
N MET A 188 2.58 -24.63 -22.86
CA MET A 188 2.61 -23.20 -23.21
C MET A 188 1.23 -22.54 -23.07
N GLU A 189 0.54 -22.81 -21.96
CA GLU A 189 -0.80 -22.25 -21.73
C GLU A 189 -0.75 -20.71 -21.78
N THR A 190 -1.62 -20.13 -22.61
CA THR A 190 -1.68 -18.69 -22.84
C THR A 190 -2.76 -17.99 -22.01
N LYS A 191 -3.44 -18.72 -21.13
CA LYS A 191 -4.55 -18.21 -20.31
C LYS A 191 -4.11 -18.10 -18.85
N LEU A 192 -4.45 -16.97 -18.23
CA LEU A 192 -4.32 -16.75 -16.79
C LEU A 192 -5.72 -16.68 -16.18
N THR A 193 -5.91 -17.32 -15.03
CA THR A 193 -7.18 -17.34 -14.31
C THR A 193 -7.01 -16.61 -12.98
N PHE A 194 -7.89 -15.66 -12.72
CA PHE A 194 -7.91 -14.86 -11.50
C PHE A 194 -9.25 -14.99 -10.78
N ASP A 195 -9.22 -14.87 -9.46
CA ASP A 195 -10.46 -14.72 -8.68
C ASP A 195 -11.12 -13.37 -9.01
N SER A 196 -12.44 -13.30 -9.02
CA SER A 196 -13.14 -12.09 -9.47
C SER A 196 -12.82 -10.83 -8.63
N TYR A 197 -12.55 -11.00 -7.34
CA TYR A 197 -12.29 -9.89 -6.41
C TYR A 197 -10.87 -9.31 -6.54
N VAL A 198 -9.95 -9.96 -7.26
CA VAL A 198 -8.62 -9.40 -7.53
C VAL A 198 -8.57 -8.57 -8.81
N MET A 199 -9.66 -8.58 -9.58
CA MET A 199 -9.83 -7.82 -10.81
C MET A 199 -10.52 -6.47 -10.53
N PRO A 200 -10.30 -5.44 -11.35
CA PRO A 200 -11.09 -4.21 -11.31
C PRO A 200 -12.59 -4.51 -11.59
N MET A 201 -13.49 -3.72 -11.01
CA MET A 201 -14.93 -3.88 -11.28
C MET A 201 -15.29 -3.29 -12.63
N GLN A 202 -16.15 -3.97 -13.40
CA GLN A 202 -16.69 -3.47 -14.68
C GLN A 202 -17.97 -2.64 -14.52
N CYS A 203 -18.33 -2.31 -13.28
CA CYS A 203 -19.44 -1.43 -12.94
C CYS A 203 -19.09 -0.62 -11.69
N PRO A 204 -19.78 0.52 -11.42
CA PRO A 204 -19.58 1.28 -10.20
C PRO A 204 -19.71 0.39 -8.94
N PRO A 205 -18.81 0.51 -7.95
CA PRO A 205 -18.88 -0.29 -6.74
C PRO A 205 -20.17 -0.09 -5.95
N VAL A 206 -20.52 -1.08 -5.13
CA VAL A 206 -21.55 -0.90 -4.11
C VAL A 206 -21.03 0.10 -3.08
N PRO A 207 -21.78 1.18 -2.76
CA PRO A 207 -21.36 2.11 -1.74
C PRO A 207 -21.28 1.40 -0.38
N TRP A 208 -20.20 1.66 0.35
CA TRP A 208 -20.10 1.38 1.76
C TRP A 208 -21.25 2.06 2.52
N THR A 209 -22.13 1.25 3.10
CA THR A 209 -23.21 1.69 3.99
C THR A 209 -22.95 1.28 5.44
N SER A 210 -22.06 0.31 5.65
CA SER A 210 -21.64 -0.15 6.98
C SER A 210 -20.25 -0.76 6.94
N VAL A 211 -19.71 -1.12 8.11
CA VAL A 211 -18.41 -1.83 8.24
C VAL A 211 -18.40 -3.19 7.52
N LYS A 212 -19.58 -3.78 7.29
CA LYS A 212 -19.75 -5.13 6.75
C LYS A 212 -20.25 -5.17 5.30
N PHE A 213 -20.66 -4.03 4.73
CA PHE A 213 -21.34 -4.00 3.44
C PHE A 213 -20.87 -2.82 2.58
N GLY A 214 -20.32 -3.13 1.41
CA GLY A 214 -19.78 -2.21 0.41
C GLY A 214 -18.75 -2.89 -0.50
N ALA A 215 -18.18 -2.12 -1.42
CA ALA A 215 -17.20 -2.54 -2.43
C ALA A 215 -17.77 -3.47 -3.53
N TYR A 216 -17.58 -4.79 -3.42
CA TYR A 216 -18.03 -5.74 -4.46
C TYR A 216 -19.52 -6.07 -4.33
N LEU A 217 -20.16 -6.44 -5.44
CA LEU A 217 -21.58 -6.83 -5.47
C LEU A 217 -21.87 -8.03 -4.56
N LEU A 218 -21.12 -9.13 -4.74
CA LEU A 218 -21.41 -10.41 -4.08
C LEU A 218 -20.28 -10.87 -3.15
N THR A 219 -19.03 -10.54 -3.46
CA THR A 219 -17.89 -10.96 -2.63
C THR A 219 -17.85 -10.15 -1.33
N PRO A 220 -17.80 -10.81 -0.15
CA PRO A 220 -17.66 -10.10 1.12
C PRO A 220 -16.32 -9.36 1.16
N THR A 221 -16.37 -8.09 1.59
CA THR A 221 -15.18 -7.23 1.68
C THR A 221 -15.11 -6.61 3.06
N LYS A 222 -13.93 -6.63 3.67
CA LYS A 222 -13.70 -5.92 4.92
C LYS A 222 -13.42 -4.44 4.65
N LEU A 223 -14.07 -3.57 5.42
CA LEU A 223 -13.78 -2.14 5.42
C LEU A 223 -12.31 -1.87 5.82
N MET A 224 -11.82 -2.55 6.86
CA MET A 224 -10.42 -2.49 7.30
C MET A 224 -9.63 -3.75 6.97
N ARG A 225 -8.45 -3.56 6.37
CA ARG A 225 -7.42 -4.58 6.16
C ARG A 225 -6.78 -4.92 7.50
N THR A 226 -7.37 -5.86 8.20
CA THR A 226 -6.80 -6.43 9.43
C THR A 226 -6.11 -7.76 9.14
N VAL A 227 -5.00 -8.01 9.83
CA VAL A 227 -4.34 -9.32 9.79
C VAL A 227 -5.30 -10.35 10.37
N GLU A 228 -5.35 -11.55 9.77
CA GLU A 228 -6.20 -12.66 10.22
C GLU A 228 -6.10 -12.88 11.75
N GLY A 229 -7.26 -12.89 12.41
CA GLY A 229 -7.39 -13.04 13.87
C GLY A 229 -7.44 -11.73 14.68
N ALA A 230 -7.27 -10.56 14.06
CA ALA A 230 -7.40 -9.26 14.74
C ALA A 230 -8.86 -8.77 14.82
N THR A 231 -9.66 -9.39 15.69
CA THR A 231 -11.11 -9.10 15.82
C THR A 231 -11.42 -7.83 16.64
N GLN A 232 -10.48 -7.35 17.44
CA GLN A 232 -10.70 -6.21 18.34
C GLN A 232 -11.11 -4.93 17.58
N HIS A 233 -10.48 -4.69 16.43
CA HIS A 233 -10.77 -3.51 15.61
C HIS A 233 -12.14 -3.64 14.93
N ASP A 234 -12.43 -4.80 14.34
CA ASP A 234 -13.73 -5.08 13.71
C ASP A 234 -14.88 -4.84 14.72
N VAL A 235 -14.75 -5.34 15.95
CA VAL A 235 -15.72 -5.11 17.03
C VAL A 235 -15.82 -3.65 17.44
N LEU A 236 -14.71 -2.91 17.44
CA LEU A 236 -14.71 -1.49 17.80
C LEU A 236 -15.41 -0.64 16.73
N LEU A 237 -15.20 -0.96 15.46
CA LEU A 237 -15.87 -0.30 14.34
C LEU A 237 -17.38 -0.57 14.35
N GLU A 238 -17.80 -1.81 14.60
CA GLU A 238 -19.22 -2.18 14.69
C GLU A 238 -19.98 -1.46 15.81
N LYS A 239 -19.28 -1.08 16.89
CA LYS A 239 -19.86 -0.32 18.00
C LYS A 239 -19.90 1.18 17.74
N CYS A 240 -19.19 1.67 16.72
CA CYS A 240 -19.14 3.07 16.37
C CYS A 240 -20.45 3.48 15.66
N GLN A 241 -21.09 4.55 16.13
CA GLN A 241 -22.41 4.95 15.63
C GLN A 241 -22.36 5.81 14.37
N ASP A 242 -21.29 6.57 14.16
CA ASP A 242 -21.17 7.50 13.02
C ASP A 242 -19.80 7.34 12.34
N LEU A 243 -19.82 6.75 11.15
CA LEU A 243 -18.68 6.61 10.26
C LEU A 243 -18.98 7.19 8.87
N HIS A 244 -20.06 7.95 8.71
CA HIS A 244 -20.59 8.32 7.39
C HIS A 244 -19.55 9.00 6.51
N ALA A 245 -18.85 10.02 7.02
CA ALA A 245 -17.81 10.73 6.27
C ALA A 245 -16.69 9.79 5.78
N VAL A 246 -16.30 8.80 6.59
CA VAL A 246 -15.28 7.81 6.21
C VAL A 246 -15.81 6.90 5.10
N LEU A 247 -17.04 6.39 5.24
CA LEU A 247 -17.66 5.55 4.22
C LEU A 247 -17.85 6.30 2.90
N ASP A 248 -18.35 7.54 2.96
CA ASP A 248 -18.59 8.40 1.81
C ASP A 248 -17.30 8.76 1.07
N SER A 249 -16.20 8.99 1.79
CA SER A 249 -14.89 9.22 1.17
C SER A 249 -14.39 7.98 0.40
N LEU A 250 -14.58 6.77 0.95
CA LEU A 250 -14.22 5.53 0.25
C LEU A 250 -15.12 5.29 -0.98
N ASN A 251 -16.40 5.64 -0.88
CA ASN A 251 -17.36 5.54 -1.98
C ASN A 251 -16.95 6.44 -3.14
N GLN A 252 -16.55 7.67 -2.84
CA GLN A 252 -16.07 8.60 -3.86
C GLN A 252 -14.81 8.09 -4.56
N LEU A 253 -13.81 7.62 -3.80
CA LEU A 253 -12.60 7.03 -4.38
C LEU A 253 -12.93 5.81 -5.25
N GLY A 254 -13.90 5.01 -4.82
CA GLY A 254 -14.39 3.82 -5.53
C GLY A 254 -15.16 4.14 -6.82
N ASN A 255 -15.90 5.23 -6.84
CA ASN A 255 -16.74 5.64 -7.98
C ASN A 255 -15.96 6.32 -9.11
N CYS A 256 -14.66 6.58 -8.93
CA CYS A 256 -13.81 7.05 -10.01
C CYS A 256 -13.69 5.99 -11.11
N ALA A 257 -14.15 6.31 -12.31
CA ALA A 257 -14.08 5.46 -13.49
C ALA A 257 -12.72 5.62 -14.20
N TRP A 258 -12.11 4.50 -14.58
CA TRP A 258 -10.81 4.40 -15.21
C TRP A 258 -10.90 3.74 -16.58
N ARG A 259 -9.94 4.05 -17.45
CA ARG A 259 -9.69 3.37 -18.71
C ARG A 259 -8.19 3.22 -18.97
N ILE A 260 -7.84 2.40 -19.94
CA ILE A 260 -6.46 2.14 -20.36
C ILE A 260 -6.01 3.14 -21.42
N ASN A 261 -4.82 3.73 -21.24
CA ASN A 261 -4.07 4.41 -22.31
C ASN A 261 -3.52 3.35 -23.27
N LYS A 262 -4.28 3.05 -24.33
CA LYS A 262 -4.00 1.93 -25.25
C LYS A 262 -2.65 2.08 -25.98
N PRO A 263 -2.33 3.23 -26.62
CA PRO A 263 -1.03 3.39 -27.30
C PRO A 263 0.16 3.15 -26.38
N LEU A 264 0.08 3.63 -25.13
CA LEU A 264 1.14 3.44 -24.16
C LEU A 264 1.27 1.96 -23.74
N LEU A 265 0.14 1.28 -23.50
CA LEU A 265 0.13 -0.13 -23.16
C LEU A 265 0.79 -0.98 -24.27
N ASP A 266 0.57 -0.65 -25.55
CA ASP A 266 1.16 -1.37 -26.67
C ASP A 266 2.69 -1.23 -26.70
N ILE A 267 3.22 -0.05 -26.41
CA ILE A 267 4.66 0.17 -26.28
C ILE A 267 5.24 -0.65 -25.12
N ILE A 268 4.58 -0.65 -23.96
CA ILE A 268 5.04 -1.39 -22.78
C ILE A 268 5.02 -2.91 -23.06
N ILE A 269 3.94 -3.43 -23.64
CA ILE A 269 3.82 -4.85 -24.01
C ILE A 269 4.86 -5.23 -25.06
N SER A 270 5.12 -4.35 -26.05
CA SER A 270 6.18 -4.56 -27.04
C SER A 270 7.55 -4.75 -26.39
N ILE A 271 7.94 -3.86 -25.47
CA ILE A 271 9.23 -3.96 -24.77
C ILE A 271 9.25 -5.19 -23.85
N PHE A 272 8.12 -5.48 -23.17
CA PHE A 272 8.00 -6.67 -22.33
C PHE A 272 8.21 -7.94 -23.15
N ASN A 273 7.53 -8.10 -24.28
CA ASN A 273 7.61 -9.32 -25.11
C ASN A 273 8.95 -9.52 -25.81
N ASP A 274 9.72 -8.45 -26.03
CA ASP A 274 11.11 -8.53 -26.50
C ASP A 274 12.07 -8.88 -25.34
N ARG A 275 13.01 -7.99 -24.97
CA ARG A 275 14.03 -8.26 -23.94
C ARG A 275 13.76 -7.59 -22.59
N GLY A 276 12.66 -6.86 -22.45
CA GLY A 276 12.48 -5.96 -21.32
C GLY A 276 13.48 -4.79 -21.31
N SER A 277 13.50 -4.03 -20.24
CA SER A 277 14.43 -2.93 -20.03
C SER A 277 14.57 -2.60 -18.54
N ASP A 278 15.72 -2.93 -17.95
CA ASP A 278 16.03 -2.57 -16.56
C ASP A 278 16.00 -1.04 -16.34
N LYS A 279 16.35 -0.24 -17.37
CA LYS A 279 16.30 1.23 -17.30
C LYS A 279 14.87 1.76 -17.16
N LEU A 280 13.91 1.10 -17.78
CA LEU A 280 12.50 1.51 -17.80
C LEU A 280 11.64 0.69 -16.84
N ASP A 281 12.26 -0.04 -15.91
CA ASP A 281 11.60 -0.93 -14.96
C ASP A 281 10.63 -1.93 -15.63
N ILE A 282 10.95 -2.38 -16.84
CA ILE A 282 10.25 -3.49 -17.52
C ILE A 282 11.10 -4.76 -17.32
N PRO A 283 10.66 -5.71 -16.47
CA PRO A 283 11.51 -6.83 -16.08
C PRO A 283 11.91 -7.68 -17.30
N PRO A 284 13.20 -7.97 -17.50
CA PRO A 284 13.66 -8.82 -18.60
C PRO A 284 13.24 -10.29 -18.42
N PRO A 285 13.15 -11.07 -19.52
CA PRO A 285 12.89 -12.51 -19.45
C PRO A 285 14.08 -13.27 -18.85
N LEU A 286 13.84 -14.51 -18.42
CA LEU A 286 14.88 -15.37 -17.83
C LEU A 286 16.04 -15.69 -18.78
N SER A 287 15.87 -15.53 -20.09
CA SER A 287 16.94 -15.67 -21.07
C SER A 287 18.06 -14.63 -20.90
N GLU A 288 17.76 -13.48 -20.28
CA GLU A 288 18.71 -12.41 -19.97
C GLU A 288 19.31 -12.55 -18.55
N ALA A 289 18.94 -13.61 -17.81
CA ALA A 289 19.45 -13.84 -16.45
C ALA A 289 20.95 -14.19 -16.46
N PRO A 290 21.71 -13.83 -15.39
CA PRO A 290 23.12 -14.19 -15.32
C PRO A 290 23.29 -15.71 -15.38
N LYS A 291 24.23 -16.17 -16.20
CA LYS A 291 24.60 -17.59 -16.25
C LYS A 291 25.07 -18.01 -14.86
N ILE A 292 24.49 -19.08 -14.32
CA ILE A 292 24.90 -19.63 -13.04
C ILE A 292 26.25 -20.33 -13.26
N PRO A 293 27.35 -19.88 -12.60
CA PRO A 293 28.65 -20.51 -12.77
C PRO A 293 28.58 -21.98 -12.36
N HIS A 294 29.10 -22.86 -13.21
CA HIS A 294 29.29 -24.26 -12.85
C HIS A 294 30.74 -24.44 -12.39
N PHE A 295 30.95 -24.88 -11.17
CA PHE A 295 32.28 -25.23 -10.67
C PHE A 295 32.24 -26.54 -9.88
N ASN A 296 33.29 -27.34 -10.00
CA ASN A 296 33.43 -28.57 -9.25
C ASN A 296 34.02 -28.25 -7.86
N ALA A 297 33.19 -28.34 -6.82
CA ALA A 297 33.63 -28.08 -5.44
C ALA A 297 34.72 -29.06 -4.95
N GLN A 298 34.80 -30.23 -5.58
CA GLN A 298 35.75 -31.30 -5.25
C GLN A 298 37.07 -31.18 -6.02
N ASP A 299 37.21 -30.21 -6.93
CA ASP A 299 38.45 -29.97 -7.64
C ASP A 299 39.55 -29.53 -6.64
N PRO A 300 40.70 -30.24 -6.59
CA PRO A 300 41.80 -29.92 -5.69
C PRO A 300 42.61 -28.69 -6.12
N THR A 301 42.44 -28.19 -7.35
CA THR A 301 43.18 -27.02 -7.87
C THR A 301 42.72 -25.69 -7.28
N TYR A 302 41.50 -25.61 -6.74
CA TYR A 302 40.98 -24.39 -6.14
C TYR A 302 41.38 -24.23 -4.67
N THR A 303 41.82 -23.03 -4.32
CA THR A 303 42.03 -22.62 -2.93
C THR A 303 40.70 -22.47 -2.18
N ALA A 304 40.74 -22.50 -0.84
CA ALA A 304 39.55 -22.29 -0.01
C ALA A 304 38.89 -20.91 -0.26
N SER A 305 39.69 -19.89 -0.55
CA SER A 305 39.21 -18.53 -0.87
C SER A 305 38.47 -18.50 -2.21
N GLU A 306 39.03 -19.14 -3.24
CA GLU A 306 38.39 -19.24 -4.57
C GLU A 306 37.09 -20.04 -4.50
N LYS A 307 37.07 -21.15 -3.77
CA LYS A 307 35.83 -21.93 -3.53
C LYS A 307 34.76 -21.08 -2.85
N ALA A 308 35.13 -20.27 -1.86
CA ALA A 308 34.19 -19.38 -1.18
C ALA A 308 33.68 -18.27 -2.12
N HIS A 309 34.56 -17.68 -2.94
CA HIS A 309 34.22 -16.69 -3.94
C HIS A 309 33.25 -17.25 -5.00
N MET A 310 33.56 -18.40 -5.59
CA MET A 310 32.70 -19.06 -6.59
C MET A 310 31.35 -19.47 -5.99
N LYS A 311 31.32 -19.96 -4.74
CA LYS A 311 30.06 -20.25 -4.05
C LYS A 311 29.21 -18.99 -3.87
N ARG A 312 29.84 -17.85 -3.55
CA ARG A 312 29.17 -16.56 -3.43
C ARG A 312 28.60 -16.09 -4.77
N GLU A 313 29.37 -16.23 -5.85
CA GLU A 313 28.93 -15.94 -7.23
C GLU A 313 27.70 -16.78 -7.62
N VAL A 314 27.72 -18.09 -7.36
CA VAL A 314 26.56 -18.97 -7.61
C VAL A 314 25.33 -18.54 -6.80
N ILE A 315 25.52 -18.18 -5.52
CA ILE A 315 24.41 -17.69 -4.68
C ILE A 315 23.85 -16.37 -5.22
N ASN A 316 24.73 -15.44 -5.61
CA ASN A 316 24.33 -14.16 -6.19
C ASN A 316 23.57 -14.34 -7.52
N ALA A 317 24.07 -15.19 -8.42
CA ALA A 317 23.42 -15.48 -9.69
C ALA A 317 22.04 -16.12 -9.49
N LYS A 318 21.92 -17.11 -8.59
CA LYS A 318 20.62 -17.72 -8.24
C LYS A 318 19.65 -16.72 -7.63
N LYS A 319 20.14 -15.83 -6.75
CA LYS A 319 19.35 -14.76 -6.16
C LYS A 319 18.82 -13.82 -7.24
N LYS A 320 19.69 -13.32 -8.12
CA LYS A 320 19.29 -12.42 -9.22
C LYS A 320 18.29 -13.08 -10.17
N CYS A 321 18.49 -14.34 -10.54
CA CYS A 321 17.55 -15.10 -11.36
C CYS A 321 16.16 -15.21 -10.69
N SER A 322 16.11 -15.49 -9.38
CA SER A 322 14.85 -15.55 -8.63
C SER A 322 14.15 -14.18 -8.53
N GLU A 323 14.91 -13.10 -8.33
CA GLU A 323 14.39 -11.73 -8.29
C GLU A 323 13.82 -11.32 -9.65
N MET A 324 14.56 -11.59 -10.74
CA MET A 324 14.08 -11.36 -12.11
C MET A 324 12.80 -12.14 -12.42
N HIS A 325 12.74 -13.42 -12.08
CA HIS A 325 11.52 -14.21 -12.27
C HIS A 325 10.32 -13.60 -11.53
N SER A 326 10.52 -13.21 -10.27
CA SER A 326 9.46 -12.65 -9.42
C SER A 326 8.92 -11.34 -10.01
N LEU A 327 9.82 -10.43 -10.40
CA LEU A 327 9.44 -9.17 -11.04
C LEU A 327 8.74 -9.40 -12.38
N ARG A 328 9.23 -10.34 -13.19
CA ARG A 328 8.65 -10.68 -14.50
C ARG A 328 7.23 -11.25 -14.36
N MET A 329 6.97 -12.11 -13.37
CA MET A 329 5.63 -12.66 -13.13
C MET A 329 4.66 -11.59 -12.58
N ASP A 330 5.12 -10.72 -11.69
CA ASP A 330 4.33 -9.58 -11.20
C ASP A 330 3.93 -8.64 -12.35
N ALA A 331 4.89 -8.29 -13.23
CA ALA A 331 4.61 -7.51 -14.44
C ALA A 331 3.68 -8.25 -15.42
N LEU A 332 3.85 -9.57 -15.59
CA LEU A 332 2.96 -10.38 -16.43
C LEU A 332 1.51 -10.29 -15.98
N TYR A 333 1.23 -10.43 -14.67
CA TYR A 333 -0.13 -10.31 -14.15
C TYR A 333 -0.70 -8.91 -14.37
N LYS A 334 0.08 -7.87 -14.05
CA LYS A 334 -0.34 -6.47 -14.25
C LYS A 334 -0.68 -6.16 -15.71
N LEU A 335 0.21 -6.53 -16.64
CA LEU A 335 0.02 -6.28 -18.07
C LEU A 335 -1.09 -7.13 -18.67
N SER A 336 -1.27 -8.37 -18.19
CA SER A 336 -2.38 -9.22 -18.64
C SER A 336 -3.73 -8.67 -18.19
N ILE A 337 -3.84 -8.19 -16.95
CA ILE A 337 -5.05 -7.52 -16.44
C ILE A 337 -5.29 -6.22 -17.22
N ALA A 338 -4.26 -5.38 -17.39
CA ALA A 338 -4.38 -4.16 -18.18
C ALA A 338 -4.84 -4.42 -19.62
N ASN A 339 -4.30 -5.47 -20.26
CA ASN A 339 -4.69 -5.86 -21.61
C ASN A 339 -6.12 -6.44 -21.68
N HIS A 340 -6.55 -7.18 -20.65
CA HIS A 340 -7.92 -7.66 -20.54
C HIS A 340 -8.94 -6.51 -20.40
N MET A 341 -8.57 -5.46 -19.65
CA MET A 341 -9.40 -4.29 -19.42
C MET A 341 -9.22 -3.19 -20.49
N ARG A 342 -8.50 -3.47 -21.57
CA ARG A 342 -8.07 -2.47 -22.58
C ARG A 342 -9.22 -1.66 -23.16
N ASP A 343 -10.34 -2.32 -23.46
CA ASP A 343 -11.50 -1.74 -24.14
C ASP A 343 -12.65 -1.43 -23.19
N GLU A 344 -12.45 -1.67 -21.89
CA GLU A 344 -13.49 -1.54 -20.86
C GLU A 344 -13.32 -0.27 -20.02
N ILE A 345 -14.42 0.22 -19.47
CA ILE A 345 -14.42 1.16 -18.35
C ILE A 345 -14.50 0.36 -17.06
N PHE A 346 -13.69 0.73 -16.08
CA PHE A 346 -13.63 -0.01 -14.82
C PHE A 346 -13.40 0.87 -13.60
N TRP A 347 -13.64 0.28 -12.43
CA TRP A 347 -13.61 0.93 -11.14
C TRP A 347 -12.75 0.16 -10.14
N PHE A 348 -12.17 0.90 -9.20
CA PHE A 348 -11.38 0.36 -8.11
C PHE A 348 -12.11 0.58 -6.79
N PRO A 349 -12.90 -0.39 -6.28
CA PRO A 349 -13.43 -0.26 -4.92
C PRO A 349 -12.27 -0.08 -3.93
N HIS A 350 -12.45 0.81 -2.95
CA HIS A 350 -11.44 1.09 -1.93
C HIS A 350 -11.81 0.51 -0.58
N ASN A 351 -10.80 0.14 0.20
CA ASN A 351 -10.87 -0.15 1.63
C ASN A 351 -9.74 0.62 2.34
N MET A 352 -9.54 0.39 3.64
CA MET A 352 -8.51 1.08 4.42
C MET A 352 -7.67 0.15 5.29
N ASP A 353 -6.50 0.59 5.73
CA ASP A 353 -5.76 -0.07 6.82
C ASP A 353 -6.25 0.39 8.21
N PHE A 354 -5.70 -0.20 9.27
CA PHE A 354 -6.09 0.13 10.65
C PHE A 354 -5.83 1.59 11.05
N ARG A 355 -5.04 2.34 10.28
CA ARG A 355 -4.71 3.75 10.53
C ARG A 355 -5.64 4.69 9.75
N GLY A 356 -6.51 4.14 8.90
CA GLY A 356 -7.42 4.88 8.02
C GLY A 356 -6.93 5.03 6.58
N ARG A 357 -5.64 4.77 6.27
CA ARG A 357 -5.12 5.01 4.91
C ARG A 357 -5.85 4.13 3.92
N THR A 358 -6.23 4.70 2.78
CA THR A 358 -7.06 4.03 1.78
C THR A 358 -6.23 3.29 0.74
N TYR A 359 -6.79 2.20 0.21
CA TYR A 359 -6.16 1.34 -0.78
C TYR A 359 -7.23 0.71 -1.70
N PRO A 360 -6.98 0.61 -3.02
CA PRO A 360 -7.79 -0.20 -3.94
C PRO A 360 -7.84 -1.66 -3.50
N CYS A 361 -9.03 -2.27 -3.46
CA CYS A 361 -9.21 -3.68 -3.14
C CYS A 361 -8.50 -4.61 -4.14
N PRO A 362 -8.56 -4.40 -5.48
CA PRO A 362 -7.79 -5.18 -6.45
C PRO A 362 -6.28 -5.00 -6.25
N PRO A 363 -5.51 -6.05 -5.90
CA PRO A 363 -4.14 -5.89 -5.43
C PRO A 363 -3.10 -5.79 -6.55
N TYR A 364 -3.38 -6.37 -7.72
CA TYR A 364 -2.38 -6.53 -8.78
C TYR A 364 -2.21 -5.26 -9.63
N PHE A 365 -3.30 -4.78 -10.24
CA PHE A 365 -3.29 -3.65 -11.17
C PHE A 365 -4.17 -2.52 -10.61
N ASN A 366 -3.57 -1.40 -10.21
CA ASN A 366 -4.25 -0.22 -9.66
C ASN A 366 -3.32 1.02 -9.63
N HIS A 367 -3.87 2.21 -9.41
CA HIS A 367 -3.15 3.49 -9.46
C HIS A 367 -2.16 3.73 -8.30
N LEU A 368 -2.14 2.88 -7.26
CA LEU A 368 -1.09 2.91 -6.23
C LEU A 368 0.19 2.18 -6.67
N GLY A 369 0.17 1.51 -7.83
CA GLY A 369 1.29 0.76 -8.39
C GLY A 369 2.51 1.59 -8.79
N SER A 370 3.41 0.97 -9.56
CA SER A 370 4.62 1.59 -10.10
C SER A 370 4.30 2.60 -11.21
N ASP A 371 5.30 3.38 -11.63
CA ASP A 371 5.24 4.31 -12.77
C ASP A 371 4.51 3.72 -13.99
N VAL A 372 4.89 2.50 -14.40
CA VAL A 372 4.23 1.75 -15.48
C VAL A 372 2.72 1.62 -15.28
N THR A 373 2.28 1.25 -14.07
CA THR A 373 0.85 1.03 -13.79
C THR A 373 0.08 2.35 -13.76
N ARG A 374 0.68 3.41 -13.19
CA ARG A 374 0.09 4.75 -13.14
C ARG A 374 -0.06 5.36 -14.52
N ALA A 375 0.98 5.25 -15.34
CA ALA A 375 1.02 5.86 -16.66
C ALA A 375 -0.05 5.33 -17.63
N VAL A 376 -0.41 4.06 -17.49
CA VAL A 376 -1.42 3.38 -18.31
C VAL A 376 -2.84 3.72 -17.86
N LEU A 377 -3.04 4.14 -16.61
CA LEU A 377 -4.35 4.46 -16.05
C LEU A 377 -4.69 5.93 -16.28
N VAL A 378 -5.78 6.20 -17.01
CA VAL A 378 -6.33 7.55 -17.19
C VAL A 378 -7.80 7.57 -16.80
N PHE A 379 -8.36 8.73 -16.50
CA PHE A 379 -9.78 8.84 -16.18
C PHE A 379 -10.64 8.43 -17.38
N ALA A 380 -11.67 7.61 -17.14
CA ALA A 380 -12.61 7.25 -18.20
C ALA A 380 -13.42 8.48 -18.63
N GLU A 381 -13.84 9.29 -17.67
CA GLU A 381 -14.44 10.59 -17.91
C GLU A 381 -13.38 11.63 -18.21
N GLY A 382 -13.50 12.32 -19.33
CA GLY A 382 -12.64 13.45 -19.69
C GLY A 382 -13.30 14.79 -19.39
N LYS A 383 -12.49 15.83 -19.19
CA LYS A 383 -12.94 17.22 -19.03
C LYS A 383 -12.20 18.14 -20.00
N PRO A 384 -12.82 19.22 -20.50
CA PRO A 384 -12.11 20.21 -21.32
C PRO A 384 -10.96 20.83 -20.52
N LEU A 385 -9.84 21.16 -21.17
CA LEU A 385 -8.70 21.78 -20.48
C LEU A 385 -9.03 23.18 -19.92
N GLY A 386 -9.93 23.90 -20.59
CA GLY A 386 -10.20 25.30 -20.26
C GLY A 386 -8.95 26.19 -20.42
N PRO A 387 -8.95 27.40 -19.83
CA PRO A 387 -7.91 28.39 -20.08
C PRO A 387 -6.54 28.03 -19.48
N LYS A 388 -6.50 27.23 -18.40
CA LYS A 388 -5.26 26.89 -17.68
C LYS A 388 -4.87 25.41 -17.75
N GLY A 389 -5.74 24.53 -18.25
CA GLY A 389 -5.47 23.09 -18.21
C GLY A 389 -4.23 22.69 -19.01
N LEU A 390 -3.97 23.36 -20.13
CA LEU A 390 -2.75 23.10 -20.92
C LEU A 390 -1.48 23.47 -20.13
N ASP A 391 -1.50 24.58 -19.39
CA ASP A 391 -0.38 24.98 -18.55
C ASP A 391 -0.17 24.03 -17.37
N TRP A 392 -1.27 23.54 -16.77
CA TRP A 392 -1.20 22.52 -15.74
C TRP A 392 -0.62 21.19 -16.26
N LEU A 393 -0.95 20.77 -17.49
CA LEU A 393 -0.31 19.60 -18.11
C LEU A 393 1.19 19.82 -18.32
N LYS A 394 1.60 21.01 -18.78
CA LYS A 394 3.02 21.36 -18.98
C LYS A 394 3.80 21.37 -17.66
N ILE A 395 3.25 22.00 -16.63
CA ILE A 395 3.84 22.01 -15.28
C ILE A 395 3.94 20.58 -14.75
N HIS A 396 2.89 19.78 -14.93
CA HIS A 396 2.86 18.39 -14.51
C HIS A 396 3.94 17.55 -15.21
N LEU A 397 4.12 17.72 -16.53
CA LEU A 397 5.21 17.07 -17.25
C LEU A 397 6.58 17.41 -16.64
N VAL A 398 6.83 18.69 -16.36
CA VAL A 398 8.10 19.11 -15.73
C VAL A 398 8.26 18.48 -14.34
N ASN A 399 7.19 18.38 -13.55
CA ASN A 399 7.22 17.68 -12.26
C ASN A 399 7.66 16.21 -12.42
N LEU A 400 7.13 15.51 -13.42
CA LEU A 400 7.47 14.11 -13.72
C LEU A 400 8.93 13.92 -14.18
N THR A 401 9.52 14.93 -14.85
CA THR A 401 10.96 14.88 -15.21
C THR A 401 11.88 14.89 -14.00
N GLY A 402 11.40 15.44 -12.87
CA GLY A 402 12.23 15.68 -11.70
C GLY A 402 13.21 16.86 -11.85
N LEU A 403 13.16 17.58 -12.97
CA LEU A 403 13.90 18.81 -13.18
C LEU A 403 13.16 19.99 -12.55
N LYS A 404 13.86 21.13 -12.36
CA LYS A 404 13.27 22.39 -11.87
C LYS A 404 12.48 22.28 -10.55
N LYS A 405 12.80 21.30 -9.68
CA LYS A 405 12.14 21.11 -8.37
C LYS A 405 12.17 22.36 -7.46
N ARG A 406 13.22 23.20 -7.61
CA ARG A 406 13.39 24.45 -6.85
C ARG A 406 12.83 25.69 -7.56
N SER A 407 12.34 25.55 -8.77
CA SER A 407 11.77 26.65 -9.55
C SER A 407 10.32 26.88 -9.19
N SER A 408 9.85 28.12 -9.41
CA SER A 408 8.45 28.47 -9.31
C SER A 408 7.59 27.76 -10.36
N LEU A 409 6.26 27.78 -10.20
CA LEU A 409 5.35 27.24 -11.20
C LEU A 409 5.54 27.91 -12.58
N ASP A 410 5.70 29.23 -12.61
CA ASP A 410 5.99 29.97 -13.84
C ASP A 410 7.32 29.55 -14.46
N GLY A 411 8.37 29.36 -13.65
CA GLY A 411 9.66 28.88 -14.14
C GLY A 411 9.61 27.44 -14.66
N ARG A 412 8.71 26.60 -14.13
CA ARG A 412 8.44 25.26 -14.68
C ARG A 412 7.70 25.36 -16.01
N LEU A 413 6.70 26.22 -16.11
CA LEU A 413 5.95 26.45 -17.34
C LEU A 413 6.83 27.01 -18.47
N GLU A 414 7.68 27.99 -18.17
CA GLU A 414 8.65 28.53 -19.12
C GLU A 414 9.59 27.43 -19.63
N TYR A 415 10.14 26.62 -18.72
CA TYR A 415 10.97 25.49 -19.10
C TYR A 415 10.22 24.48 -19.98
N ALA A 416 8.97 24.16 -19.65
CA ALA A 416 8.14 23.26 -20.47
C ALA A 416 8.00 23.77 -21.91
N ASN A 417 7.82 25.09 -22.09
CA ASN A 417 7.74 25.70 -23.42
C ASN A 417 9.05 25.55 -24.21
N THR A 418 10.22 25.58 -23.54
CA THR A 418 11.53 25.41 -24.22
C THR A 418 11.80 24.00 -24.72
N ILE A 419 11.13 22.98 -24.15
CA ILE A 419 11.36 21.57 -24.48
C ILE A 419 10.25 20.97 -25.35
N MET A 420 9.29 21.77 -25.84
CA MET A 420 8.13 21.27 -26.57
C MET A 420 8.47 20.42 -27.79
N GLU A 421 9.59 20.69 -28.48
CA GLU A 421 10.03 19.83 -29.59
C GLU A 421 10.38 18.40 -29.13
N ASP A 422 11.05 18.26 -27.99
CA ASP A 422 11.41 16.96 -27.42
C ASP A 422 10.16 16.23 -26.88
N VAL A 423 9.17 17.00 -26.40
CA VAL A 423 7.85 16.48 -25.99
C VAL A 423 7.11 15.88 -27.18
N LEU A 424 7.01 16.62 -28.29
CA LEU A 424 6.35 16.16 -29.50
C LEU A 424 7.08 14.97 -30.14
N ASP A 425 8.42 15.00 -30.20
CA ASP A 425 9.22 13.85 -30.66
C ASP A 425 9.02 12.61 -29.79
N SER A 426 8.96 12.79 -28.46
CA SER A 426 8.70 11.68 -27.53
C SER A 426 7.31 11.06 -27.74
N ALA A 427 6.30 11.89 -28.03
CA ALA A 427 4.94 11.42 -28.30
C ALA A 427 4.82 10.69 -29.65
N ASP A 428 5.49 11.20 -30.70
CA ASP A 428 5.38 10.66 -32.06
C ASP A 428 6.27 9.43 -32.29
N ASN A 429 7.49 9.47 -31.75
CA ASN A 429 8.54 8.47 -31.99
C ASN A 429 9.15 7.96 -30.68
N PRO A 430 8.36 7.39 -29.75
CA PRO A 430 8.80 7.07 -28.38
C PRO A 430 10.02 6.15 -28.30
N LEU A 431 10.16 5.22 -29.25
CA LEU A 431 11.25 4.23 -29.29
C LEU A 431 12.32 4.50 -30.34
N ASN A 432 12.08 5.42 -31.29
CA ASN A 432 12.95 5.65 -32.44
C ASN A 432 13.48 7.09 -32.54
N GLY A 433 12.87 8.04 -31.84
CA GLY A 433 13.29 9.44 -31.79
C GLY A 433 14.43 9.69 -30.81
N LYS A 434 14.45 10.90 -30.23
CA LYS A 434 15.46 11.35 -29.26
C LYS A 434 15.36 10.65 -27.91
N LYS A 435 14.22 10.01 -27.60
CA LYS A 435 13.97 9.26 -26.35
C LYS A 435 14.16 10.12 -25.09
N TRP A 436 13.85 11.41 -25.18
CA TRP A 436 14.03 12.37 -24.09
C TRP A 436 13.32 11.93 -22.81
N TRP A 437 12.08 11.44 -22.94
CA TRP A 437 11.24 10.95 -21.85
C TRP A 437 11.89 9.85 -20.99
N MET A 438 12.80 9.04 -21.56
CA MET A 438 13.46 7.93 -20.85
C MET A 438 14.45 8.40 -19.75
N ASN A 439 14.73 9.70 -19.68
CA ASN A 439 15.64 10.29 -18.69
C ASN A 439 14.88 11.02 -17.55
N ALA A 440 13.55 11.02 -17.58
CA ALA A 440 12.73 11.55 -16.49
C ALA A 440 12.82 10.69 -15.22
N ASP A 441 12.53 11.29 -14.06
CA ASP A 441 12.38 10.55 -12.79
C ASP A 441 11.22 9.53 -12.87
N GLU A 442 10.12 9.86 -13.56
CA GLU A 442 8.94 9.02 -13.79
C GLU A 442 8.69 8.86 -15.31
N PRO A 443 9.46 8.00 -16.01
CA PRO A 443 9.54 8.00 -17.47
C PRO A 443 8.22 7.64 -18.16
N TRP A 444 7.48 6.64 -17.68
CA TRP A 444 6.23 6.21 -18.33
C TRP A 444 5.13 7.24 -18.17
N GLN A 445 4.98 7.81 -16.97
CA GLN A 445 4.04 8.92 -16.75
C GLN A 445 4.43 10.13 -17.61
N ALA A 446 5.73 10.44 -17.75
CA ALA A 446 6.19 11.53 -18.61
C ALA A 446 5.83 11.27 -20.09
N LEU A 447 6.05 10.06 -20.60
CA LEU A 447 5.64 9.71 -21.97
C LEU A 447 4.12 9.80 -22.17
N SER A 448 3.33 9.30 -21.21
CA SER A 448 1.87 9.39 -21.22
C SER A 448 1.41 10.86 -21.26
N CYS A 449 2.07 11.74 -20.49
CA CYS A 449 1.80 13.17 -20.48
C CYS A 449 2.25 13.86 -21.79
N CYS A 450 3.38 13.46 -22.38
CA CYS A 450 3.81 13.93 -23.70
C CYS A 450 2.76 13.63 -24.78
N MET A 451 2.19 12.42 -24.77
CA MET A 451 1.11 12.04 -25.69
C MET A 451 -0.13 12.91 -25.51
N GLU A 452 -0.55 13.16 -24.27
CA GLU A 452 -1.69 14.03 -23.97
C GLU A 452 -1.44 15.48 -24.44
N LEU A 453 -0.25 16.02 -24.17
CA LEU A 453 0.17 17.36 -24.60
C LEU A 453 0.22 17.49 -26.12
N ALA A 454 0.74 16.48 -26.82
CA ALA A 454 0.78 16.46 -28.27
C ALA A 454 -0.64 16.50 -28.86
N ASN A 455 -1.56 15.70 -28.30
CA ASN A 455 -2.97 15.70 -28.71
C ASN A 455 -3.64 17.05 -28.45
N ALA A 456 -3.40 17.65 -27.27
CA ALA A 456 -3.98 18.94 -26.89
C ALA A 456 -3.50 20.08 -27.79
N VAL A 457 -2.19 20.19 -28.03
CA VAL A 457 -1.59 21.28 -28.83
C VAL A 457 -1.95 21.15 -30.32
N ARG A 458 -2.18 19.93 -30.82
CA ARG A 458 -2.61 19.68 -32.20
C ARG A 458 -4.11 19.81 -32.41
N SER A 459 -4.89 19.95 -31.34
CA SER A 459 -6.34 20.17 -31.45
C SER A 459 -6.64 21.57 -31.99
N PRO A 460 -7.80 21.80 -32.63
CA PRO A 460 -8.16 23.11 -33.18
C PRO A 460 -8.19 24.23 -32.12
N ASP A 461 -8.64 23.89 -30.91
CA ASP A 461 -8.64 24.77 -29.75
C ASP A 461 -8.23 23.95 -28.51
N PRO A 462 -6.99 24.12 -28.01
CA PRO A 462 -6.52 23.42 -26.83
C PRO A 462 -7.40 23.61 -25.59
N THR A 463 -8.14 24.72 -25.47
CA THR A 463 -9.02 24.95 -24.31
C THR A 463 -10.25 24.04 -24.31
N GLN A 464 -10.69 23.57 -25.48
CA GLN A 464 -11.82 22.65 -25.65
C GLN A 464 -11.39 21.19 -25.75
N PHE A 465 -10.09 20.91 -25.79
CA PHE A 465 -9.57 19.54 -25.82
C PHE A 465 -10.03 18.79 -24.56
N ILE A 466 -10.70 17.65 -24.77
CA ILE A 466 -11.17 16.78 -23.69
C ILE A 466 -10.01 15.92 -23.21
N SER A 467 -9.42 16.33 -22.08
CA SER A 467 -8.33 15.61 -21.45
C SER A 467 -8.83 14.58 -20.44
N HIS A 468 -8.20 13.42 -20.45
CA HIS A 468 -8.45 12.31 -19.53
C HIS A 468 -7.30 12.11 -18.54
N PHE A 469 -6.19 12.81 -18.77
CA PHE A 469 -4.96 12.64 -18.03
C PHE A 469 -5.07 13.17 -16.60
N PRO A 470 -4.75 12.36 -15.56
CA PRO A 470 -4.74 12.82 -14.18
C PRO A 470 -3.54 13.74 -13.93
N VAL A 471 -3.77 14.90 -13.31
CA VAL A 471 -2.70 15.81 -12.86
C VAL A 471 -2.51 15.68 -11.36
N HIS A 472 -1.27 15.49 -10.94
CA HIS A 472 -0.92 15.20 -9.55
C HIS A 472 -0.44 16.44 -8.81
N GLN A 473 -0.85 16.59 -7.55
CA GLN A 473 -0.32 17.56 -6.60
C GLN A 473 0.09 16.81 -5.33
N ASP A 474 1.36 16.92 -4.94
CA ASP A 474 1.94 16.12 -3.85
C ASP A 474 2.37 17.01 -2.67
N GLY A 475 2.19 16.50 -1.45
CA GLY A 475 2.68 17.14 -0.24
C GLY A 475 4.21 17.07 -0.18
N SER A 476 4.88 18.21 0.05
CA SER A 476 6.36 18.28 0.03
C SER A 476 7.03 17.29 1.01
N CYS A 477 6.44 17.11 2.18
CA CYS A 477 6.71 16.03 3.12
C CYS A 477 5.55 15.96 4.12
N ASN A 478 4.47 15.26 3.76
CA ASN A 478 3.18 15.43 4.45
C ASN A 478 3.28 15.14 5.96
N GLY A 479 4.03 14.12 6.37
CA GLY A 479 4.26 13.84 7.80
C GLY A 479 4.86 15.02 8.57
N LEU A 480 5.84 15.74 8.01
CA LEU A 480 6.39 16.96 8.62
C LEU A 480 5.43 18.15 8.53
N GLN A 481 4.61 18.25 7.48
CA GLN A 481 3.55 19.26 7.39
C GLN A 481 2.55 19.11 8.54
N HIS A 482 2.09 17.89 8.82
CA HIS A 482 1.22 17.62 9.97
C HIS A 482 1.90 17.95 11.31
N TYR A 483 3.17 17.58 11.50
CA TYR A 483 3.87 17.93 12.75
C TYR A 483 4.07 19.43 12.92
N ALA A 484 4.46 20.15 11.87
CA ALA A 484 4.65 21.60 11.92
C ALA A 484 3.32 22.32 12.21
N ALA A 485 2.21 21.82 11.67
CA ALA A 485 0.87 22.34 11.95
C ALA A 485 0.42 22.06 13.39
N LEU A 486 0.61 20.84 13.90
CA LEU A 486 0.30 20.46 15.29
C LEU A 486 1.13 21.28 16.30
N GLY A 487 2.42 21.47 16.02
CA GLY A 487 3.35 22.19 16.89
C GLY A 487 3.35 23.70 16.69
N ARG A 488 2.68 24.24 15.66
CA ARG A 488 2.76 25.64 15.24
C ARG A 488 4.22 26.14 15.10
N ASP A 489 5.09 25.30 14.53
CA ASP A 489 6.52 25.58 14.39
C ASP A 489 6.78 26.39 13.11
N VAL A 490 7.21 27.65 13.24
CA VAL A 490 7.43 28.58 12.11
C VAL A 490 8.55 28.11 11.17
N ILE A 491 9.67 27.63 11.73
CA ILE A 491 10.83 27.17 10.94
C ILE A 491 10.45 25.87 10.23
N GLY A 492 9.80 24.97 10.97
CA GLY A 492 9.28 23.73 10.43
C GLY A 492 8.29 23.99 9.29
N ALA A 493 7.31 24.87 9.52
CA ALA A 493 6.27 25.26 8.57
C ALA A 493 6.83 25.87 7.29
N THR A 494 7.86 26.73 7.41
CA THR A 494 8.55 27.30 6.24
C THR A 494 9.25 26.21 5.44
N SER A 495 9.99 25.32 6.11
CA SER A 495 10.77 24.26 5.46
C SER A 495 9.94 23.25 4.65
N VAL A 496 8.65 23.14 4.96
CA VAL A 496 7.70 22.20 4.32
C VAL A 496 6.54 22.89 3.60
N ASN A 497 6.73 24.16 3.23
CA ASN A 497 5.80 24.92 2.40
C ASN A 497 4.40 25.13 3.00
N LEU A 498 4.27 25.15 4.34
CA LEU A 498 3.05 25.65 4.99
C LEU A 498 3.00 27.18 4.96
N MET A 499 4.16 27.84 5.00
CA MET A 499 4.27 29.28 4.80
C MET A 499 4.31 29.60 3.31
N PRO A 500 3.60 30.63 2.84
CA PRO A 500 3.66 31.07 1.46
C PRO A 500 5.06 31.62 1.16
N CYS A 501 5.60 31.19 0.03
CA CYS A 501 6.91 31.56 -0.48
C CYS A 501 6.82 31.68 -2.02
N ASP A 502 7.67 32.51 -2.63
CA ASP A 502 7.70 32.67 -4.10
C ASP A 502 8.26 31.44 -4.82
N VAL A 503 9.15 30.71 -4.13
CA VAL A 503 9.77 29.47 -4.61
C VAL A 503 9.57 28.33 -3.61
N PRO A 504 9.49 27.07 -4.08
CA PRO A 504 9.30 25.92 -3.21
C PRO A 504 10.51 25.72 -2.29
N GLN A 505 10.24 25.56 -0.99
CA GLN A 505 11.22 25.16 0.01
C GLN A 505 11.45 23.65 -0.06
N ASP A 506 12.70 23.22 0.12
CA ASP A 506 13.10 21.83 -0.02
C ASP A 506 13.80 21.35 1.25
N VAL A 507 13.01 20.86 2.21
CA VAL A 507 13.50 20.31 3.50
C VAL A 507 14.66 19.33 3.32
N TYR A 508 14.65 18.53 2.26
CA TYR A 508 15.70 17.55 1.99
C TYR A 508 17.04 18.20 1.66
N SER A 509 17.02 19.31 0.91
CA SER A 509 18.21 20.09 0.62
C SER A 509 18.72 20.84 1.86
N GLY A 510 17.81 21.38 2.67
CA GLY A 510 18.17 22.00 3.95
C GLY A 510 18.87 21.02 4.90
N VAL A 511 18.31 19.82 5.06
CA VAL A 511 18.94 18.76 5.87
C VAL A 511 20.27 18.31 5.27
N ALA A 512 20.37 18.15 3.94
CA ALA A 512 21.63 17.79 3.29
C ALA A 512 22.74 18.83 3.56
N GLN A 513 22.41 20.12 3.48
CA GLN A 513 23.33 21.21 3.78
C GLN A 513 23.79 21.18 5.25
N GLN A 514 22.86 20.99 6.19
CA GLN A 514 23.21 20.89 7.61
C GLN A 514 24.09 19.67 7.90
N VAL A 515 23.84 18.53 7.24
CA VAL A 515 24.67 17.33 7.35
C VAL A 515 26.07 17.57 6.76
N GLU A 516 26.19 18.34 5.68
CA GLU A 516 27.48 18.78 5.14
C GLU A 516 28.23 19.69 6.12
N GLU A 517 27.56 20.63 6.78
CA GLU A 517 28.19 21.47 7.81
C GLU A 517 28.74 20.65 8.99
N PHE A 518 27.99 19.64 9.44
CA PHE A 518 28.47 18.69 10.45
C PHE A 518 29.66 17.88 9.94
N ARG A 519 29.63 17.42 8.68
CA ARG A 519 30.73 16.70 8.05
C ARG A 519 31.99 17.56 8.00
N VAL A 520 31.90 18.81 7.56
CA VAL A 520 33.04 19.75 7.49
C VAL A 520 33.65 19.95 8.88
N ARG A 521 32.81 20.12 9.91
CA ARG A 521 33.27 20.27 11.30
C ARG A 521 34.01 19.02 11.79
N ASP A 522 33.44 17.84 11.57
CA ASP A 522 34.01 16.58 12.01
C ASP A 522 35.29 16.23 11.21
N ALA A 523 35.34 16.57 9.92
CA ALA A 523 36.52 16.41 9.08
C ALA A 523 37.69 17.28 9.57
N LYS A 524 37.41 18.53 9.97
CA LYS A 524 38.38 19.42 10.62
C LYS A 524 38.86 18.90 11.98
N SER A 525 38.02 18.17 12.71
CA SER A 525 38.41 17.50 13.96
C SER A 525 39.22 16.22 13.77
N GLY A 526 39.52 15.84 12.51
CA GLY A 526 40.35 14.68 12.16
C GLY A 526 39.56 13.38 11.95
N LEU A 527 38.23 13.42 11.85
CA LEU A 527 37.42 12.23 11.63
C LEU A 527 37.54 11.76 10.16
N LYS A 528 38.26 10.65 9.94
CA LYS A 528 38.53 10.08 8.60
C LYS A 528 37.28 9.89 7.73
N ILE A 529 36.21 9.32 8.30
CA ILE A 529 34.99 9.06 7.50
C ILE A 529 34.31 10.35 7.03
N ALA A 530 34.41 11.44 7.79
CA ALA A 530 33.89 12.73 7.38
C ALA A 530 34.72 13.34 6.25
N GLN A 531 36.03 13.08 6.19
CA GLN A 531 36.89 13.49 5.07
C GLN A 531 36.53 12.71 3.80
N VAL A 532 36.37 11.38 3.90
CA VAL A 532 35.96 10.52 2.76
C VAL A 532 34.61 10.92 2.16
N LEU A 533 33.70 11.45 2.99
CA LEU A 533 32.36 11.84 2.58
C LEU A 533 32.29 13.19 1.84
N GLU A 534 33.41 13.88 1.65
CA GLU A 534 33.45 15.16 0.93
C GLU A 534 32.90 15.01 -0.50
N GLY A 535 31.94 15.88 -0.87
CA GLY A 535 31.30 15.86 -2.19
C GLY A 535 30.22 14.80 -2.38
N PHE A 536 30.01 13.88 -1.43
CA PHE A 536 29.03 12.78 -1.56
C PHE A 536 27.69 13.02 -0.84
N ILE A 537 27.58 14.09 -0.03
CA ILE A 537 26.33 14.44 0.65
C ILE A 537 25.41 15.16 -0.34
N SER A 538 24.35 14.47 -0.76
CA SER A 538 23.37 15.01 -1.70
C SER A 538 21.94 14.81 -1.22
N ARG A 539 21.01 15.59 -1.80
CA ARG A 539 19.56 15.44 -1.58
C ARG A 539 19.10 14.00 -1.76
N LYS A 540 19.59 13.30 -2.80
CA LYS A 540 19.22 11.91 -3.13
C LYS A 540 19.62 10.92 -2.02
N VAL A 541 20.75 11.16 -1.34
CA VAL A 541 21.26 10.31 -0.25
C VAL A 541 20.40 10.45 1.01
N VAL A 542 19.96 11.66 1.37
CA VAL A 542 19.22 11.90 2.61
C VAL A 542 17.69 11.81 2.47
N LYS A 543 17.14 12.02 1.26
CA LYS A 543 15.69 12.14 1.00
C LYS A 543 14.86 11.04 1.65
N GLN A 544 15.21 9.77 1.39
CA GLN A 544 14.42 8.63 1.86
C GLN A 544 14.43 8.55 3.40
N THR A 545 15.56 8.82 4.04
CA THR A 545 15.66 8.80 5.51
C THR A 545 14.89 9.95 6.13
N VAL A 546 15.01 11.18 5.62
CA VAL A 546 14.22 12.32 6.10
C VAL A 546 12.71 12.05 5.97
N MET A 547 12.28 11.54 4.81
CA MET A 547 10.88 11.20 4.54
C MET A 547 10.33 10.12 5.47
N THR A 548 11.16 9.15 5.87
CA THR A 548 10.68 7.98 6.62
C THR A 548 10.90 8.06 8.12
N VAL A 549 11.74 8.96 8.62
CA VAL A 549 11.95 9.20 10.07
C VAL A 549 10.66 9.67 10.74
N VAL A 550 9.89 10.56 10.10
CA VAL A 550 8.57 10.97 10.62
C VAL A 550 7.57 9.82 10.70
N TYR A 551 7.78 8.78 9.90
CA TYR A 551 6.99 7.54 9.90
C TYR A 551 7.62 6.43 10.75
N GLY A 552 8.52 6.78 11.68
CA GLY A 552 9.03 5.87 12.71
C GLY A 552 10.25 5.04 12.31
N VAL A 553 10.93 5.40 11.21
CA VAL A 553 12.21 4.76 10.87
C VAL A 553 13.25 5.05 11.95
N THR A 554 13.89 3.98 12.43
CA THR A 554 14.97 4.07 13.40
C THR A 554 16.31 4.29 12.71
N ARG A 555 17.37 4.63 13.47
CA ARG A 555 18.74 4.74 12.94
C ARG A 555 19.18 3.49 12.17
N TYR A 556 18.74 2.30 12.56
CA TYR A 556 19.07 1.06 11.83
C TYR A 556 18.42 1.05 10.44
N GLY A 557 17.13 1.38 10.33
CA GLY A 557 16.43 1.46 9.06
C GLY A 557 16.97 2.59 8.17
N GLY A 558 17.21 3.78 8.74
CA GLY A 558 17.80 4.91 8.02
C GLY A 558 19.19 4.60 7.49
N ARG A 559 20.03 3.91 8.27
CA ARG A 559 21.35 3.44 7.84
C ARG A 559 21.27 2.57 6.59
N LEU A 560 20.35 1.59 6.56
CA LEU A 560 20.15 0.71 5.41
C LEU A 560 19.71 1.47 4.15
N GLN A 561 18.87 2.49 4.31
CA GLN A 561 18.44 3.36 3.19
C GLN A 561 19.61 4.16 2.63
N ILE A 562 20.40 4.80 3.50
CA ILE A 562 21.60 5.55 3.09
C ILE A 562 22.63 4.61 2.46
N GLU A 563 22.84 3.42 3.05
CA GLU A 563 23.74 2.39 2.51
C GLU A 563 23.36 2.02 1.07
N LYS A 564 22.06 1.85 0.79
CA LYS A 564 21.56 1.57 -0.56
C LYS A 564 21.93 2.69 -1.54
N ARG A 565 21.72 3.95 -1.15
CA ARG A 565 22.04 5.13 -1.99
C ARG A 565 23.54 5.30 -2.22
N LEU A 566 24.38 5.05 -1.21
CA LEU A 566 25.84 5.10 -1.37
C LEU A 566 26.38 3.99 -2.30
N LYS A 567 25.74 2.81 -2.30
CA LYS A 567 26.09 1.73 -3.23
C LYS A 567 25.82 2.07 -4.69
N GLU A 568 24.87 2.96 -4.97
CA GLU A 568 24.50 3.41 -6.32
C GLU A 568 25.47 4.45 -6.91
N ILE A 569 26.31 5.11 -6.09
CA ILE A 569 27.28 6.12 -6.55
C ILE A 569 28.58 5.41 -6.95
N GLU A 570 28.91 5.34 -8.23
CA GLU A 570 30.07 4.56 -8.73
C GLU A 570 31.40 5.07 -8.16
N GLU A 571 31.55 6.38 -8.02
CA GLU A 571 32.77 7.05 -7.57
C GLU A 571 33.02 6.94 -6.05
N PHE A 572 32.02 6.48 -5.28
CA PHE A 572 32.13 6.39 -3.82
C PHE A 572 32.93 5.14 -3.38
N PRO A 573 33.95 5.26 -2.51
CA PRO A 573 34.75 4.14 -2.00
C PRO A 573 33.90 3.08 -1.29
N LYS A 574 33.79 1.89 -1.89
CA LYS A 574 32.83 0.85 -1.48
C LYS A 574 33.17 0.21 -0.14
N GLU A 575 34.44 0.22 0.25
CA GLU A 575 34.95 -0.21 1.55
C GLU A 575 34.41 0.65 2.71
N HIS A 576 34.10 1.92 2.46
CA HIS A 576 33.65 2.87 3.48
C HIS A 576 32.13 2.97 3.60
N VAL A 577 31.37 2.26 2.77
CA VAL A 577 29.89 2.33 2.72
C VAL A 577 29.26 2.08 4.09
N TRP A 578 29.75 1.10 4.85
CA TRP A 578 29.18 0.76 6.15
C TRP A 578 29.41 1.89 7.17
N ASP A 579 30.65 2.36 7.33
CA ASP A 579 31.00 3.44 8.24
C ASP A 579 30.33 4.76 7.85
N ALA A 580 30.31 5.09 6.56
CA ALA A 580 29.68 6.28 6.02
C ALA A 580 28.17 6.29 6.29
N SER A 581 27.49 5.16 6.05
CA SER A 581 26.06 5.05 6.33
C SER A 581 25.73 5.24 7.82
N HIS A 582 26.60 4.74 8.71
CA HIS A 582 26.47 4.90 10.16
C HIS A 582 26.68 6.35 10.60
N TYR A 583 27.68 7.03 10.03
CA TYR A 583 27.94 8.43 10.30
C TYR A 583 26.79 9.32 9.81
N LEU A 584 26.40 9.18 8.54
CA LEU A 584 25.37 10.01 7.91
C LEU A 584 24.02 9.86 8.59
N VAL A 585 23.58 8.64 8.95
CA VAL A 585 22.30 8.49 9.65
C VAL A 585 22.32 9.21 11.00
N ARG A 586 23.45 9.23 11.71
CA ARG A 586 23.58 9.97 12.97
C ARG A 586 23.44 11.47 12.73
N MET A 587 24.09 12.00 11.70
CA MET A 587 24.04 13.41 11.34
C MET A 587 22.65 13.85 10.86
N VAL A 588 21.98 13.05 10.02
CA VAL A 588 20.60 13.32 9.58
C VAL A 588 19.64 13.41 10.76
N PHE A 589 19.71 12.48 11.71
CA PHE A 589 18.87 12.53 12.92
C PHE A 589 19.19 13.73 13.82
N SER A 590 20.46 14.13 13.92
CA SER A 590 20.84 15.35 14.65
C SER A 590 20.33 16.61 13.96
N GLY A 591 20.42 16.68 12.63
CA GLY A 591 19.93 17.83 11.86
C GLY A 591 18.42 18.01 11.99
N LEU A 592 17.67 16.92 11.81
CA LEU A 592 16.21 16.92 12.03
C LEU A 592 15.83 17.32 13.46
N LYS A 593 16.63 16.93 14.46
CA LYS A 593 16.41 17.33 15.86
C LYS A 593 16.58 18.84 16.06
N GLU A 594 17.57 19.44 15.41
CA GLU A 594 17.83 20.89 15.51
C GLU A 594 16.80 21.70 14.73
N MET A 595 16.37 21.22 13.55
CA MET A 595 15.42 21.93 12.69
C MET A 595 13.96 21.88 13.18
N PHE A 596 13.54 20.80 13.87
CA PHE A 596 12.13 20.53 14.19
C PHE A 596 11.93 20.24 15.69
N THR A 597 12.14 21.24 16.53
CA THR A 597 12.06 21.09 17.99
C THR A 597 10.63 20.78 18.46
N GLY A 598 9.62 21.49 17.96
CA GLY A 598 8.21 21.25 18.31
C GLY A 598 7.73 19.85 17.87
N THR A 599 8.09 19.43 16.65
CA THR A 599 7.86 18.06 16.16
C THR A 599 8.42 17.02 17.12
N ARG A 600 9.65 17.23 17.60
CA ARG A 600 10.32 16.30 18.52
C ARG A 600 9.59 16.23 19.86
N GLU A 601 9.17 17.35 20.43
CA GLU A 601 8.42 17.36 21.69
C GLU A 601 7.12 16.57 21.59
N ILE A 602 6.40 16.71 20.47
CA ILE A 602 5.18 15.93 20.19
C ILE A 602 5.51 14.45 20.05
N GLN A 603 6.54 14.10 19.28
CA GLN A 603 6.97 12.70 19.12
C GLN A 603 7.37 12.06 20.44
N ASP A 604 8.14 12.77 21.28
CA ASP A 604 8.57 12.31 22.60
C ASP A 604 7.35 12.13 23.53
N TRP A 605 6.39 13.07 23.51
CA TRP A 605 5.14 12.98 24.27
C TRP A 605 4.28 11.79 23.86
N LEU A 606 4.05 11.59 22.56
CA LEU A 606 3.32 10.43 22.03
C LEU A 606 4.03 9.12 22.42
N THR A 607 5.34 9.03 22.17
CA THR A 607 6.14 7.82 22.44
C THR A 607 6.09 7.44 23.92
N GLU A 608 6.28 8.40 24.83
CA GLU A 608 6.27 8.12 26.26
C GLU A 608 4.86 7.79 26.77
N SER A 609 3.82 8.43 26.23
CA SER A 609 2.41 8.11 26.53
C SER A 609 2.09 6.67 26.16
N ALA A 610 2.41 6.27 24.92
CA ALA A 610 2.22 4.89 24.45
C ALA A 610 3.02 3.87 25.26
N ARG A 611 4.23 4.22 25.70
CA ARG A 611 5.05 3.35 26.57
C ARG A 611 4.35 3.10 27.91
N LEU A 612 3.81 4.13 28.55
CA LEU A 612 3.14 4.02 29.85
C LEU A 612 1.79 3.32 29.74
N ILE A 613 0.98 3.63 28.72
CA ILE A 613 -0.26 2.92 28.40
C ILE A 613 0.01 1.43 28.21
N SER A 614 1.00 1.07 27.38
CA SER A 614 1.34 -0.33 27.13
C SER A 614 1.87 -1.07 28.36
N LYS A 615 2.66 -0.41 29.21
CA LYS A 615 3.11 -0.99 30.48
C LYS A 615 1.96 -1.28 31.45
N SER A 616 0.88 -0.51 31.39
CA SER A 616 -0.34 -0.76 32.17
C SER A 616 -1.13 -1.98 31.69
N GLY A 617 -0.75 -2.58 30.56
CA GLY A 617 -1.39 -3.77 29.98
C GLY A 617 -2.38 -3.46 28.87
N HIS A 618 -2.52 -2.20 28.44
CA HIS A 618 -3.47 -1.79 27.41
C HIS A 618 -2.80 -1.45 26.08
N THR A 619 -3.47 -1.73 24.97
CA THR A 619 -3.10 -1.20 23.65
C THR A 619 -3.41 0.28 23.55
N VAL A 620 -2.65 1.00 22.73
CA VAL A 620 -2.95 2.41 22.44
C VAL A 620 -4.12 2.48 21.47
N GLU A 621 -5.11 3.30 21.83
CA GLU A 621 -6.32 3.56 21.05
C GLU A 621 -6.56 5.07 21.01
N TRP A 622 -7.14 5.55 19.91
CA TRP A 622 -7.59 6.93 19.74
C TRP A 622 -8.71 7.01 18.71
N VAL A 623 -9.33 8.18 18.58
CA VAL A 623 -10.34 8.46 17.56
C VAL A 623 -9.81 9.59 16.69
N THR A 624 -9.94 9.47 15.38
CA THR A 624 -9.56 10.54 14.44
C THR A 624 -10.56 11.70 14.54
N PRO A 625 -10.18 12.91 14.05
CA PRO A 625 -11.14 14.03 13.97
C PRO A 625 -12.38 13.75 13.10
N LEU A 626 -12.35 12.73 12.24
CA LEU A 626 -13.51 12.25 11.47
C LEU A 626 -14.30 11.13 12.18
N GLY A 627 -14.04 10.86 13.45
CA GLY A 627 -14.77 9.86 14.24
C GLY A 627 -14.29 8.41 14.06
N LEU A 628 -13.32 8.14 13.17
CA LEU A 628 -12.78 6.78 12.98
C LEU A 628 -12.02 6.30 14.23
N PRO A 629 -12.43 5.20 14.89
CA PRO A 629 -11.68 4.63 15.99
C PRO A 629 -10.48 3.83 15.48
N ILE A 630 -9.32 4.05 16.09
CA ILE A 630 -8.06 3.38 15.76
C ILE A 630 -7.50 2.66 16.97
N ILE A 631 -6.99 1.46 16.74
CA ILE A 631 -6.28 0.65 17.72
C ILE A 631 -4.96 0.13 17.14
N GLN A 632 -3.88 0.21 17.91
CA GLN A 632 -2.62 -0.44 17.56
C GLN A 632 -2.69 -1.95 17.85
N PRO A 633 -2.59 -2.82 16.82
CA PRO A 633 -2.83 -4.26 16.97
C PRO A 633 -1.63 -5.03 17.56
N TYR A 634 -0.64 -4.33 18.13
CA TYR A 634 0.65 -4.92 18.49
C TYR A 634 0.61 -5.60 19.86
N HIS A 635 0.49 -6.93 19.84
CA HIS A 635 0.63 -7.77 21.03
C HIS A 635 1.88 -8.63 20.95
N ARG A 636 2.31 -9.16 22.10
CA ARG A 636 3.37 -10.18 22.16
C ARG A 636 2.90 -11.40 21.39
N THR A 637 3.77 -11.90 20.52
CA THR A 637 3.46 -13.07 19.72
C THR A 637 3.39 -14.31 20.59
N ARG A 638 2.28 -15.04 20.50
CA ARG A 638 2.15 -16.39 21.01
C ARG A 638 2.14 -17.36 19.84
N ASN A 639 2.88 -18.46 19.98
CA ASN A 639 2.80 -19.56 19.04
C ASN A 639 1.70 -20.51 19.51
N GLN A 640 0.70 -20.73 18.67
CA GLN A 640 -0.27 -21.81 18.82
C GLN A 640 0.04 -22.87 17.78
N VAL A 641 0.06 -24.14 18.19
CA VAL A 641 0.26 -25.25 17.26
C VAL A 641 -1.11 -25.82 16.89
N LEU A 642 -1.45 -25.76 15.60
CA LEU A 642 -2.61 -26.42 15.06
C LEU A 642 -2.21 -27.84 14.64
N LYS A 643 -2.81 -28.87 15.26
CA LYS A 643 -2.57 -30.27 14.92
C LYS A 643 -3.41 -30.64 13.68
N SER A 644 -2.84 -30.55 12.49
CA SER A 644 -3.49 -31.04 11.27
C SER A 644 -3.08 -32.47 10.94
N THR A 645 -3.76 -33.12 9.98
CA THR A 645 -3.43 -34.47 9.50
C THR A 645 -2.06 -34.55 8.83
N MET A 646 -1.62 -33.50 8.15
CA MET A 646 -0.33 -33.45 7.44
C MET A 646 0.83 -33.02 8.33
N GLN A 647 0.61 -31.98 9.15
CA GLN A 647 1.65 -31.43 10.02
C GLN A 647 1.10 -30.65 11.20
N HIS A 648 1.97 -30.42 12.17
CA HIS A 648 1.77 -29.41 13.20
C HIS A 648 2.05 -28.02 12.63
N ILE A 649 1.00 -27.25 12.33
CA ILE A 649 1.13 -25.90 11.79
C ILE A 649 1.35 -24.92 12.94
N ASN A 650 2.52 -24.28 12.99
CA ASN A 650 2.81 -23.22 13.93
C ASN A 650 2.13 -21.92 13.50
N LEU A 651 1.07 -21.53 14.19
CA LEU A 651 0.37 -20.26 14.04
C LEU A 651 0.99 -19.23 14.97
N GLN A 652 1.48 -18.14 14.40
CA GLN A 652 1.88 -16.98 15.17
C GLN A 652 0.67 -16.07 15.34
N ILE A 653 0.15 -15.98 16.56
CA ILE A 653 -0.96 -15.11 16.91
C ILE A 653 -0.37 -13.92 17.64
N SER A 654 -0.52 -12.72 17.06
CA SER A 654 -0.04 -11.46 17.63
C SER A 654 -1.14 -10.42 17.85
N HIS A 655 -2.42 -10.83 17.73
CA HIS A 655 -3.53 -9.89 17.58
C HIS A 655 -4.80 -10.26 18.40
N ASP A 656 -4.66 -11.09 19.43
CA ASP A 656 -5.77 -11.44 20.33
C ASP A 656 -5.81 -10.48 21.53
N THR A 657 -7.01 -9.96 21.83
CA THR A 657 -7.37 -9.20 23.05
C THR A 657 -6.84 -9.79 24.36
N LYS A 658 -6.57 -11.10 24.39
CA LYS A 658 -6.07 -11.81 25.58
C LYS A 658 -4.56 -11.70 25.77
N GLU A 659 -3.82 -11.32 24.73
CA GLU A 659 -2.36 -11.23 24.79
C GLU A 659 -1.91 -9.89 25.34
N ARG A 660 -0.72 -9.84 25.97
CA ARG A 660 -0.18 -8.57 26.48
C ARG A 660 0.32 -7.70 25.32
N PRO A 661 0.12 -6.37 25.37
CA PRO A 661 0.68 -5.46 24.37
C PRO A 661 2.21 -5.57 24.25
N ASP A 662 2.74 -5.47 23.03
CA ASP A 662 4.17 -5.33 22.79
C ASP A 662 4.58 -3.87 22.99
N THR A 663 5.12 -3.56 24.17
CA THR A 663 5.49 -2.18 24.54
C THR A 663 6.49 -1.52 23.61
N VAL A 664 7.39 -2.28 22.97
CA VAL A 664 8.37 -1.71 22.04
C VAL A 664 7.67 -1.30 20.74
N LYS A 665 6.81 -2.17 20.20
CA LYS A 665 6.05 -1.84 18.99
C LYS A 665 5.01 -0.76 19.23
N GLN A 666 4.27 -0.83 20.34
CA GLN A 666 3.26 0.17 20.73
C GLN A 666 3.87 1.57 20.77
N LYS A 667 4.95 1.76 21.54
CA LYS A 667 5.57 3.09 21.69
C LYS A 667 6.21 3.62 20.41
N ASN A 668 6.90 2.77 19.65
CA ASN A 668 7.63 3.22 18.46
C ASN A 668 6.70 3.50 17.28
N ALA A 669 5.54 2.84 17.23
CA ALA A 669 4.57 2.98 16.14
C ALA A 669 3.46 3.98 16.45
N PHE A 670 3.29 4.45 17.69
CA PHE A 670 2.21 5.41 17.99
C PHE A 670 2.37 6.75 17.26
N PRO A 671 3.51 7.47 17.34
CA PRO A 671 3.68 8.72 16.58
C PRO A 671 3.42 8.57 15.07
N PRO A 672 4.01 7.59 14.35
CA PRO A 672 3.76 7.49 12.92
C PRO A 672 2.34 7.05 12.57
N ASN A 673 1.73 6.16 13.36
CA ASN A 673 0.34 5.74 13.11
C ASN A 673 -0.63 6.91 13.35
N PHE A 674 -0.38 7.73 14.36
CA PHE A 674 -1.17 8.92 14.63
C PHE A 674 -1.09 9.93 13.48
N ILE A 675 0.11 10.22 12.98
CA ILE A 675 0.29 11.11 11.82
C ILE A 675 -0.35 10.54 10.55
N HIS A 676 -0.21 9.24 10.28
CA HIS A 676 -0.90 8.60 9.16
C HIS A 676 -2.43 8.73 9.26
N SER A 677 -2.98 8.71 10.47
CA SER A 677 -4.41 8.91 10.65
C SER A 677 -4.85 10.35 10.36
N LEU A 678 -3.99 11.34 10.62
CA LEU A 678 -4.27 12.75 10.26
C LEU A 678 -4.11 13.00 8.75
N ASP A 679 -3.10 12.41 8.12
CA ASP A 679 -2.92 12.38 6.65
C ASP A 679 -4.16 11.80 5.97
N SER A 680 -4.61 10.64 6.44
CA SER A 680 -5.85 10.04 5.97
C SER A 680 -7.08 10.93 6.19
N THR A 681 -7.19 11.57 7.36
CA THR A 681 -8.31 12.46 7.69
C THR A 681 -8.34 13.67 6.74
N HIS A 682 -7.19 14.27 6.47
CA HIS A 682 -7.05 15.38 5.54
C HIS A 682 -7.40 14.98 4.10
N MET A 683 -6.93 13.83 3.64
CA MET A 683 -7.30 13.27 2.33
C MET A 683 -8.81 13.05 2.22
N MET A 684 -9.43 12.42 3.22
CA MET A 684 -10.88 12.14 3.22
C MET A 684 -11.71 13.44 3.21
N LEU A 685 -11.33 14.45 4.02
CA LEU A 685 -11.98 15.76 4.00
C LEU A 685 -11.85 16.44 2.65
N THR A 686 -10.66 16.38 2.05
CA THR A 686 -10.39 16.96 0.72
C THR A 686 -11.22 16.25 -0.35
N ALA A 687 -11.30 14.92 -0.31
CA ALA A 687 -12.13 14.14 -1.22
C ALA A 687 -13.60 14.62 -1.15
N LEU A 688 -14.20 14.60 0.03
CA LEU A 688 -15.61 14.97 0.24
C LEU A 688 -15.92 16.37 -0.30
N HIS A 689 -15.08 17.36 0.01
CA HIS A 689 -15.31 18.73 -0.45
C HIS A 689 -15.02 18.92 -1.95
N CYS A 690 -14.07 18.17 -2.51
CA CYS A 690 -13.88 18.10 -3.96
C CYS A 690 -15.12 17.50 -4.65
N TYR A 691 -15.76 16.48 -4.05
CA TYR A 691 -17.00 15.91 -4.57
C TYR A 691 -18.12 16.95 -4.62
N SER A 692 -18.34 17.67 -3.53
CA SER A 692 -19.34 18.74 -3.46
C SER A 692 -19.07 19.87 -4.46
N ALA A 693 -17.82 20.06 -4.88
CA ALA A 693 -17.43 21.01 -5.92
C ALA A 693 -17.45 20.42 -7.35
N GLY A 694 -17.89 19.16 -7.53
CA GLY A 694 -18.00 18.51 -8.84
C GLY A 694 -16.67 17.99 -9.42
N LEU A 695 -15.66 17.76 -8.58
CA LEU A 695 -14.34 17.27 -9.00
C LEU A 695 -14.26 15.75 -8.97
N THR A 696 -13.62 15.19 -9.99
CA THR A 696 -13.03 13.85 -9.89
C THR A 696 -11.79 13.96 -9.02
N PHE A 697 -11.74 13.18 -7.94
CA PHE A 697 -10.63 13.16 -6.99
C PHE A 697 -10.24 11.72 -6.71
N VAL A 698 -8.94 11.44 -6.82
CA VAL A 698 -8.34 10.21 -6.31
C VAL A 698 -7.04 10.54 -5.58
N SER A 699 -6.62 9.65 -4.69
CA SER A 699 -5.41 9.83 -3.90
C SER A 699 -4.50 8.63 -4.00
N VAL A 700 -3.20 8.88 -4.12
CA VAL A 700 -2.14 7.97 -3.70
C VAL A 700 -1.59 8.50 -2.38
N HIS A 701 -2.36 8.27 -1.32
CA HIS A 701 -2.07 8.82 0.01
C HIS A 701 -1.94 10.35 0.01
N ASP A 702 -0.72 10.89 0.15
CA ASP A 702 -0.40 12.31 0.18
C ASP A 702 -0.28 12.96 -1.21
N CYS A 703 -0.51 12.20 -2.28
CA CYS A 703 -0.54 12.70 -3.65
C CYS A 703 -1.98 12.71 -4.18
N PHE A 704 -2.51 13.91 -4.46
CA PHE A 704 -3.91 14.14 -4.86
C PHE A 704 -4.02 14.39 -6.36
N TRP A 705 -4.94 13.68 -7.02
CA TRP A 705 -5.08 13.72 -8.48
C TRP A 705 -6.47 14.21 -8.88
N THR A 706 -6.51 15.03 -9.92
CA THR A 706 -7.75 15.53 -10.54
C THR A 706 -7.49 15.85 -12.03
N HIS A 707 -8.52 16.27 -12.77
CA HIS A 707 -8.32 16.75 -14.15
C HIS A 707 -7.53 18.06 -14.17
N ALA A 708 -6.77 18.31 -15.24
CA ALA A 708 -6.00 19.55 -15.40
C ALA A 708 -6.84 20.84 -15.24
N LEU A 709 -8.12 20.79 -15.63
CA LEU A 709 -9.08 21.89 -15.45
C LEU A 709 -9.29 22.28 -13.98
N THR A 710 -9.24 21.31 -13.08
CA THR A 710 -9.72 21.45 -11.70
C THR A 710 -8.62 21.50 -10.65
N VAL A 711 -7.34 21.52 -11.06
CA VAL A 711 -6.18 21.57 -10.16
C VAL A 711 -6.23 22.77 -9.21
N ASP A 712 -6.53 23.98 -9.72
CA ASP A 712 -6.64 25.19 -8.89
C ASP A 712 -7.71 25.02 -7.79
N THR A 713 -8.85 24.44 -8.14
CA THR A 713 -9.97 24.22 -7.21
C THR A 713 -9.62 23.15 -6.17
N MET A 714 -9.01 22.04 -6.60
CA MET A 714 -8.53 21.00 -5.69
C MET A 714 -7.49 21.55 -4.70
N ASN A 715 -6.54 22.37 -5.17
CA ASN A 715 -5.51 22.97 -4.31
C ASN A 715 -6.11 23.92 -3.28
N LYS A 716 -7.12 24.72 -3.66
CA LYS A 716 -7.88 25.56 -2.73
C LYS A 716 -8.55 24.70 -1.64
N VAL A 717 -9.31 23.69 -2.04
CA VAL A 717 -10.00 22.78 -1.11
C VAL A 717 -8.98 22.08 -0.20
N CYS A 718 -7.89 21.55 -0.75
CA CYS A 718 -6.83 20.88 -0.01
C CYS A 718 -6.28 21.76 1.13
N ARG A 719 -5.95 23.03 0.83
CA ARG A 719 -5.47 23.99 1.83
C ARG A 719 -6.54 24.32 2.86
N GLU A 720 -7.77 24.57 2.43
CA GLU A 720 -8.90 24.88 3.30
C GLU A 720 -9.17 23.75 4.30
N GLN A 721 -9.19 22.50 3.84
CA GLN A 721 -9.41 21.34 4.69
C GLN A 721 -8.24 21.04 5.62
N PHE A 722 -6.99 21.28 5.18
CA PHE A 722 -5.83 21.19 6.07
C PHE A 722 -5.93 22.21 7.22
N VAL A 723 -6.30 23.46 6.89
CA VAL A 723 -6.50 24.51 7.89
C VAL A 723 -7.67 24.17 8.80
N ALA A 724 -8.80 23.70 8.27
CA ALA A 724 -9.95 23.31 9.08
C ALA A 724 -9.61 22.18 10.06
N LEU A 725 -8.91 21.15 9.60
CA LEU A 725 -8.45 20.03 10.42
C LEU A 725 -7.55 20.51 11.57
N HIS A 726 -6.46 21.20 11.25
CA HIS A 726 -5.47 21.62 12.27
C HIS A 726 -5.87 22.86 13.06
N SER A 727 -7.02 23.48 12.77
CA SER A 727 -7.62 24.50 13.64
C SER A 727 -8.28 23.88 14.87
N GLN A 728 -8.62 22.58 14.81
CA GLN A 728 -9.12 21.84 15.96
C GLN A 728 -8.01 21.61 16.99
N PRO A 729 -8.33 21.53 18.29
CA PRO A 729 -7.35 21.29 19.34
C PRO A 729 -6.95 19.81 19.43
N ILE A 730 -6.45 19.23 18.32
CA ILE A 730 -6.23 17.80 18.12
C ILE A 730 -5.43 17.14 19.26
N LEU A 731 -4.30 17.74 19.67
CA LEU A 731 -3.47 17.16 20.75
C LEU A 731 -4.17 17.21 22.12
N GLN A 732 -4.99 18.24 22.35
CA GLN A 732 -5.77 18.38 23.58
C GLN A 732 -6.93 17.38 23.61
N GLU A 733 -7.63 17.19 22.50
CA GLU A 733 -8.68 16.18 22.36
C GLU A 733 -8.13 14.76 22.52
N LEU A 734 -6.97 14.48 21.91
CA LEU A 734 -6.26 13.23 22.12
C LEU A 734 -5.91 13.04 23.60
N SER A 735 -5.33 14.05 24.25
CA SER A 735 -5.02 14.00 25.69
C SER A 735 -6.26 13.70 26.53
N ASN A 736 -7.35 14.43 26.30
CA ASN A 736 -8.62 14.24 27.00
C ASN A 736 -9.17 12.82 26.81
N PHE A 737 -9.13 12.31 25.58
CA PHE A 737 -9.54 10.93 25.27
C PHE A 737 -8.67 9.91 26.02
N LEU A 738 -7.35 10.06 25.99
CA LEU A 738 -6.42 9.14 26.67
C LEU A 738 -6.59 9.19 28.19
N LEU A 739 -6.83 10.37 28.77
CA LEU A 739 -7.12 10.54 30.20
C LEU A 739 -8.43 9.85 30.58
N LEU A 740 -9.50 10.07 29.81
CA LEU A 740 -10.80 9.44 30.08
C LEU A 740 -10.70 7.92 29.96
N LYS A 741 -10.00 7.41 28.95
CA LYS A 741 -9.92 5.97 28.69
C LYS A 741 -9.02 5.22 29.66
N TYR A 742 -7.85 5.79 30.00
CA TYR A 742 -6.82 5.08 30.77
C TYR A 742 -6.67 5.59 32.22
N CYS A 743 -7.32 6.71 32.58
CA CYS A 743 -7.17 7.36 33.88
C CYS A 743 -8.51 7.70 34.58
N ALA A 744 -9.66 7.17 34.15
CA ALA A 744 -10.95 7.42 34.80
C ALA A 744 -11.16 6.68 36.14
N GLY A 745 -10.42 5.59 36.41
CA GLY A 745 -10.55 4.80 37.64
C GLY A 745 -9.31 4.86 38.52
N LEU A 746 -9.48 5.17 39.81
CA LEU A 746 -8.42 5.01 40.81
C LEU A 746 -8.10 3.51 40.97
N PRO A 747 -6.83 3.08 40.88
CA PRO A 747 -6.47 1.70 41.18
C PRO A 747 -6.71 1.42 42.67
N THR A 748 -7.78 0.72 43.02
CA THR A 748 -8.27 0.59 44.41
C THR A 748 -7.33 -0.20 45.34
N GLU A 749 -6.32 -0.92 44.84
CA GLU A 749 -5.40 -1.72 45.67
C GLU A 749 -3.97 -1.85 45.08
N ALA A 750 -3.34 -0.76 44.65
CA ALA A 750 -2.01 -0.84 44.04
C ALA A 750 -0.87 -0.47 45.00
N LYS A 751 -0.17 -1.49 45.52
CA LYS A 751 1.18 -1.36 46.13
C LYS A 751 2.07 -0.42 45.29
N ASN A 752 2.81 0.46 45.99
CA ASN A 752 3.59 1.65 45.57
C ASN A 752 4.07 1.84 44.11
N LYS A 753 4.39 0.80 43.32
CA LYS A 753 4.97 0.97 41.96
C LYS A 753 3.93 1.21 40.85
N LYS A 754 2.79 0.51 40.87
CA LYS A 754 1.73 0.68 39.85
C LYS A 754 1.03 2.03 39.98
N TYR A 755 0.83 2.49 41.21
CA TYR A 755 0.28 3.82 41.48
C TYR A 755 1.22 4.95 41.00
N GLN A 756 2.54 4.78 41.17
CA GLN A 756 3.53 5.73 40.64
C GLN A 756 3.52 5.78 39.10
N GLU A 757 3.43 4.64 38.41
CA GLU A 757 3.32 4.61 36.94
C GLU A 757 2.00 5.23 36.46
N TYR A 758 0.88 4.97 37.15
CA TYR A 758 -0.41 5.61 36.89
C TYR A 758 -0.35 7.13 37.06
N ARG A 759 0.20 7.62 38.17
CA ARG A 759 0.38 9.06 38.42
C ARG A 759 1.27 9.70 37.37
N ARG A 760 2.34 9.00 36.96
CA ARG A 760 3.24 9.46 35.89
C ARG A 760 2.50 9.55 34.55
N LEU A 761 1.66 8.57 34.22
CA LEU A 761 0.82 8.59 33.01
C LEU A 761 -0.14 9.79 33.04
N LEU A 762 -0.88 9.97 34.14
CA LEU A 762 -1.82 11.08 34.31
C LEU A 762 -1.14 12.45 34.15
N LEU A 763 0.00 12.66 34.82
CA LEU A 763 0.77 13.90 34.71
C LEU A 763 1.33 14.12 33.30
N LEU A 764 1.75 13.06 32.61
CA LEU A 764 2.27 13.15 31.25
C LEU A 764 1.16 13.51 30.25
N LEU A 765 0.01 12.82 30.33
CA LEU A 765 -1.11 13.07 29.43
C LEU A 765 -1.66 14.48 29.63
N ALA A 766 -1.77 14.95 30.88
CA ALA A 766 -2.19 16.32 31.18
C ALA A 766 -1.21 17.40 30.68
N LYS A 767 0.06 17.05 30.45
CA LYS A 767 1.08 17.97 29.96
C LYS A 767 1.21 17.88 28.43
N VAL A 768 0.21 18.41 27.73
CA VAL A 768 0.24 18.55 26.27
C VAL A 768 1.38 19.50 25.87
N PRO A 769 2.18 19.18 24.83
CA PRO A 769 3.21 20.07 24.30
C PRO A 769 2.63 21.45 23.94
N LYS A 770 3.39 22.52 24.22
CA LYS A 770 2.96 23.88 23.87
C LYS A 770 3.10 24.11 22.37
N THR A 771 2.14 24.82 21.80
CA THR A 771 2.21 25.29 20.42
C THR A 771 3.11 26.52 20.31
N GLY A 772 3.85 26.64 19.21
CA GLY A 772 4.53 27.87 18.80
C GLY A 772 3.61 28.90 18.15
N ASP A 773 4.21 29.81 17.37
CA ASP A 773 3.58 31.04 16.88
C ASP A 773 3.20 31.03 15.38
N PHE A 774 3.31 29.88 14.69
CA PHE A 774 2.92 29.79 13.28
C PHE A 774 1.41 30.00 13.11
N ASP A 775 1.02 31.02 12.33
CA ASP A 775 -0.36 31.23 11.92
C ASP A 775 -0.78 30.25 10.81
N LEU A 776 -1.71 29.35 11.15
CA LEU A 776 -2.23 28.33 10.25
C LEU A 776 -2.94 28.90 9.02
N GLN A 777 -3.54 30.10 9.11
CA GLN A 777 -4.29 30.67 7.98
C GLN A 777 -3.40 30.90 6.76
N ARG A 778 -2.09 31.11 6.97
CA ARG A 778 -1.11 31.30 5.91
C ARG A 778 -1.01 30.13 4.93
N VAL A 779 -1.41 28.92 5.33
CA VAL A 779 -1.44 27.74 4.44
C VAL A 779 -2.36 27.96 3.24
N LYS A 780 -3.46 28.71 3.39
CA LYS A 780 -4.41 29.00 2.31
C LYS A 780 -3.77 29.76 1.13
N GLU A 781 -2.73 30.53 1.42
CA GLU A 781 -1.99 31.33 0.45
C GLU A 781 -0.74 30.60 -0.09
N SER A 782 -0.40 29.42 0.46
CA SER A 782 0.84 28.73 0.12
C SER A 782 0.73 27.93 -1.18
N THR A 783 1.32 28.47 -2.25
CA THR A 783 1.36 27.84 -3.58
C THR A 783 1.96 26.43 -3.54
N TYR A 784 3.08 26.23 -2.83
CA TYR A 784 3.86 24.99 -2.85
C TYR A 784 3.54 24.01 -1.71
N PHE A 785 2.46 24.25 -0.96
CA PHE A 785 1.99 23.33 0.07
C PHE A 785 1.75 21.92 -0.52
N PHE A 786 0.99 21.88 -1.61
CA PHE A 786 0.81 20.74 -2.51
C PHE A 786 1.09 21.25 -3.93
N SER A 787 2.10 20.71 -4.64
CA SER A 787 2.54 21.22 -5.96
C SER A 787 3.28 20.23 -6.85
#